data_AF-A0A8C7DU85-F1
#
_entry.id   AF-A0A8C7DU85-F1
#
_cell.length_a   1.000
_cell.length_b   1.000
_cell.length_c   1.000
_cell.angle_alpha   90.00
_cell.angle_beta   90.00
_cell.angle_gamma   90.00
#
_symmetry.space_group_name_H-M   'P 1'
#
loop_
_entity.id
_entity.type
_entity.pdbx_description
1 polymer ?
#
loop_
_entity_poly.entity_id
_entity_poly.type
_entity_poly.pdbx_seq_one_letter_code
_entity_poly.pdbx_strand_id
1 'polypeptide(L)'
;MKETAFVACLLAELALTAFVLASEGGTAHCPALCRCEIRPWFSPSSIYTEAPTVDCNDLGLSTLPEKLPSDTQVLLLQTNNIITIEKSLDYLANVTDIDLSQNNISSVSDVHLGPLPHLLSLHMEENWVPALSDSCLPSLPNLQEFYINHNLISSISPGAFQGLGRLLRLHLNSNRLRGISREWFQPLPRLEILMIGENPIVQLSDMNFKPLVNLRSLVLARMNMSEIPDNTLVGLDNLESISFFDNLFVRVPRAALKKAKNLKFLDLNKNPIERIQRGDFVDMFHLKELGINSMPALVSIDSFALNNLPELTKIEATNNPKLSYIHPNAFHKLPRLETLMLNSNALSALHRGTVDSLPNLREVSMHSNPIRCDCVIRWINMNQTGVRFMEPNSLLCVEPPEYQGQHVRQVHFREMTEICLPLISPGSLPDRVTVGRGNLVTLHCRAFGEPEPEIYWVTPSGDRVLPNSVSDKHYMHPEGTFEIYDITKREAGLYTCVAHNLVGADLKSVLVVVDRYFPHPSVNALHIYVRSVQPNSISVSWENTHGGLVSNIKWFTVANAKHPSMAHTARVPSDVKEYRLTHLNPSTQYQVCVEVMSMQLGHNRDCVNVTTKGLAHPVESRATWNTVVMAACAVLFIVVAAACSLIYTSLQSQHFYRKLMVDQSQSLLSPSTRPGSASSLTELCVAGVKVRATVIDLPENSM
;
A
#
# COMPACT_ATOMS: atom_id res chain seq x y z
N MET A 1 -40.65 -12.50 94.65
CA MET A 1 -41.64 -11.92 93.72
C MET A 1 -41.26 -10.48 93.40
N LYS A 2 -40.30 -10.28 92.47
CA LYS A 2 -40.04 -8.97 91.81
C LYS A 2 -39.12 -9.06 90.59
N GLU A 3 -38.72 -10.25 90.13
CA GLU A 3 -37.88 -10.42 88.93
C GLU A 3 -38.61 -11.00 87.71
N THR A 4 -39.84 -11.50 87.85
CA THR A 4 -40.58 -12.09 86.72
C THR A 4 -41.41 -11.09 85.91
N ALA A 5 -41.53 -9.83 86.34
CA ALA A 5 -42.31 -8.80 85.65
C ALA A 5 -41.49 -7.97 84.65
N PHE A 6 -40.15 -7.89 84.82
CA PHE A 6 -39.29 -7.09 83.94
C PHE A 6 -38.96 -7.81 82.61
N VAL A 7 -38.85 -9.14 82.65
CA VAL A 7 -38.59 -9.96 81.46
C VAL A 7 -39.81 -10.04 80.53
N ALA A 8 -41.04 -9.95 81.07
CA ALA A 8 -42.26 -9.96 80.27
C ALA A 8 -42.49 -8.66 79.49
N CYS A 9 -42.09 -7.50 80.03
CA CYS A 9 -42.17 -6.22 79.31
C CYS A 9 -41.10 -6.09 78.21
N LEU A 10 -39.88 -6.59 78.42
CA LEU A 10 -38.83 -6.52 77.40
C LEU A 10 -39.11 -7.44 76.20
N LEU A 11 -39.73 -8.60 76.43
CA LEU A 11 -40.13 -9.52 75.34
C LEU A 11 -41.34 -9.01 74.55
N ALA A 12 -42.23 -8.22 75.16
CA ALA A 12 -43.36 -7.61 74.46
C ALA A 12 -42.92 -6.43 73.57
N GLU A 13 -41.93 -5.63 73.98
CA GLU A 13 -41.37 -4.55 73.14
C GLU A 13 -40.48 -5.09 72.00
N LEU A 14 -39.79 -6.22 72.19
CA LEU A 14 -39.07 -6.91 71.11
C LEU A 14 -40.00 -7.60 70.11
N ALA A 15 -41.19 -8.06 70.53
CA ALA A 15 -42.19 -8.62 69.61
C ALA A 15 -42.91 -7.53 68.79
N LEU A 16 -43.11 -6.34 69.33
CA LEU A 16 -43.69 -5.19 68.61
C LEU A 16 -42.69 -4.51 67.67
N THR A 17 -41.39 -4.51 67.99
CA THR A 17 -40.36 -4.04 67.04
C THR A 17 -40.04 -5.06 65.95
N ALA A 18 -40.26 -6.37 66.19
CA ALA A 18 -40.23 -7.39 65.15
C ALA A 18 -41.44 -7.35 64.21
N PHE A 19 -42.60 -6.83 64.66
CA PHE A 19 -43.79 -6.69 63.81
C PHE A 19 -43.89 -5.36 63.05
N VAL A 20 -43.06 -4.36 63.36
CA VAL A 20 -43.02 -3.08 62.61
C VAL A 20 -42.01 -3.10 61.44
N LEU A 21 -41.24 -4.18 61.26
CA LEU A 21 -40.51 -4.45 60.01
C LEU A 21 -41.23 -5.43 59.07
N ALA A 22 -42.48 -5.82 59.40
CA ALA A 22 -43.30 -6.69 58.56
C ALA A 22 -44.42 -5.92 57.83
N SER A 23 -44.17 -4.65 57.49
CA SER A 23 -45.12 -3.80 56.76
C SER A 23 -44.41 -2.82 55.80
N GLU A 24 -43.63 -3.35 54.87
CA GLU A 24 -43.44 -2.70 53.57
C GLU A 24 -43.62 -3.78 52.48
N GLY A 25 -44.48 -3.48 51.51
CA GLY A 25 -45.03 -4.46 50.58
C GLY A 25 -43.98 -5.11 49.66
N GLY A 26 -44.02 -6.44 49.60
CA GLY A 26 -44.01 -7.18 48.33
C GLY A 26 -42.76 -7.12 47.45
N THR A 27 -41.55 -7.00 47.98
CA THR A 27 -40.32 -7.24 47.20
C THR A 27 -39.97 -8.73 47.20
N ALA A 28 -40.02 -9.38 46.03
CA ALA A 28 -39.49 -10.73 45.89
C ALA A 28 -38.00 -10.71 46.24
N HIS A 29 -37.56 -11.63 47.10
CA HIS A 29 -36.17 -11.72 47.50
C HIS A 29 -35.31 -12.17 46.31
N CYS A 30 -34.08 -11.65 46.22
CA CYS A 30 -33.11 -12.08 45.23
C CYS A 30 -32.93 -13.62 45.27
N PRO A 31 -32.93 -14.32 44.12
CA PRO A 31 -32.71 -15.77 44.10
C PRO A 31 -31.39 -16.15 44.78
N ALA A 32 -31.39 -17.20 45.59
CA ALA A 32 -30.25 -17.54 46.46
C ALA A 32 -28.93 -17.81 45.72
N LEU A 33 -28.98 -18.24 44.46
CA LEU A 33 -27.80 -18.48 43.63
C LEU A 33 -27.39 -17.26 42.80
N CYS A 34 -28.28 -16.27 42.64
CA CYS A 34 -28.04 -15.10 41.82
C CYS A 34 -27.59 -13.91 42.68
N ARG A 35 -27.03 -12.90 42.02
CA ARG A 35 -26.63 -11.64 42.64
C ARG A 35 -27.49 -10.50 42.09
N CYS A 36 -28.18 -9.79 42.96
CA CYS A 36 -29.01 -8.65 42.59
C CYS A 36 -28.33 -7.35 43.04
N GLU A 37 -28.02 -6.47 42.09
CA GLU A 37 -27.37 -5.19 42.37
C GLU A 37 -27.65 -4.16 41.28
N ILE A 38 -27.40 -2.88 41.57
CA ILE A 38 -27.50 -1.81 40.58
C ILE A 38 -26.19 -1.76 39.79
N ARG A 39 -26.26 -1.88 38.47
CA ARG A 39 -25.08 -1.82 37.59
C ARG A 39 -25.21 -0.71 36.54
N PRO A 40 -24.08 -0.21 36.01
CA PRO A 40 -24.06 0.59 34.80
C PRO A 40 -24.76 -0.14 33.65
N TRP A 41 -25.67 0.56 32.99
CA TRP A 41 -26.35 0.09 31.79
C TRP A 41 -26.34 1.18 30.73
N PHE A 42 -26.24 0.76 29.46
CA PHE A 42 -26.29 1.66 28.33
C PHE A 42 -27.46 1.29 27.45
N SER A 43 -28.30 2.27 27.13
CA SER A 43 -29.34 2.07 26.14
C SER A 43 -28.74 1.74 24.76
N PRO A 44 -29.54 1.21 23.82
CA PRO A 44 -29.13 1.08 22.42
C PRO A 44 -28.66 2.40 21.78
N SER A 45 -29.09 3.54 22.33
CA SER A 45 -28.61 4.87 21.93
C SER A 45 -27.34 5.34 22.67
N SER A 46 -26.66 4.44 23.38
CA SER A 46 -25.44 4.66 24.17
C SER A 46 -25.58 5.70 25.28
N ILE A 47 -26.78 5.81 25.87
CA ILE A 47 -27.04 6.69 27.02
C ILE A 47 -26.77 5.91 28.29
N TYR A 48 -25.89 6.44 29.15
CA TYR A 48 -25.57 5.87 30.46
C TYR A 48 -26.75 6.04 31.43
N THR A 49 -27.14 4.95 32.08
CA THR A 49 -27.95 4.96 33.31
C THR A 49 -27.51 3.85 34.26
N GLU A 50 -28.09 3.82 35.45
CA GLU A 50 -27.93 2.73 36.41
C GLU A 50 -29.22 1.91 36.45
N ALA A 51 -29.10 0.58 36.42
CA ALA A 51 -30.24 -0.32 36.27
C ALA A 51 -30.21 -1.45 37.34
N PRO A 52 -31.35 -1.77 37.99
CA PRO A 52 -31.48 -2.96 38.82
C PRO A 52 -31.22 -4.22 37.99
N THR A 53 -30.12 -4.92 38.32
CA THR A 53 -29.61 -6.06 37.57
C THR A 53 -29.70 -7.33 38.40
N VAL A 54 -30.25 -8.39 37.82
CA VAL A 54 -30.18 -9.75 38.37
C VAL A 54 -29.16 -10.54 37.57
N ASP A 55 -28.05 -10.87 38.21
CA ASP A 55 -26.95 -11.62 37.63
C ASP A 55 -27.02 -13.08 38.08
N CYS A 56 -27.35 -13.96 37.14
CA CYS A 56 -27.42 -15.42 37.30
C CYS A 56 -26.44 -16.15 36.35
N ASN A 57 -25.32 -15.51 36.01
CA ASN A 57 -24.33 -16.03 35.06
C ASN A 57 -23.50 -17.19 35.65
N ASP A 58 -23.12 -18.15 34.82
CA ASP A 58 -22.19 -19.24 35.20
C ASP A 58 -22.61 -20.04 36.44
N LEU A 59 -23.92 -20.33 36.53
CA LEU A 59 -24.52 -21.07 37.66
C LEU A 59 -24.92 -22.51 37.28
N GLY A 60 -24.71 -22.90 36.02
CA GLY A 60 -25.11 -24.21 35.50
C GLY A 60 -26.64 -24.43 35.47
N LEU A 61 -27.42 -23.35 35.44
CA LEU A 61 -28.89 -23.40 35.49
C LEU A 61 -29.46 -24.11 34.26
N SER A 62 -30.35 -25.08 34.47
CA SER A 62 -31.15 -25.68 33.38
C SER A 62 -32.51 -25.01 33.19
N THR A 63 -32.97 -24.28 34.21
CA THR A 63 -34.25 -23.56 34.24
C THR A 63 -34.10 -22.26 35.02
N LEU A 64 -34.95 -21.26 34.76
CA LEU A 64 -34.94 -20.00 35.52
C LEU A 64 -35.38 -20.20 36.99
N PRO A 65 -34.91 -19.36 37.93
CA PRO A 65 -35.43 -19.29 39.29
C PRO A 65 -36.94 -19.04 39.35
N GLU A 66 -37.63 -19.56 40.37
CA GLU A 66 -39.11 -19.50 40.43
C GLU A 66 -39.68 -18.08 40.47
N LYS A 67 -38.99 -17.14 41.13
CA LYS A 67 -39.36 -15.73 41.21
C LYS A 67 -38.12 -14.85 41.11
N LEU A 68 -38.22 -13.83 40.27
CA LEU A 68 -37.25 -12.74 40.16
C LEU A 68 -37.84 -11.46 40.78
N PRO A 69 -37.01 -10.51 41.26
CA PRO A 69 -37.47 -9.19 41.70
C PRO A 69 -38.28 -8.48 40.61
N SER A 70 -39.45 -7.91 40.94
CA SER A 70 -40.34 -7.29 39.95
C SER A 70 -39.80 -5.97 39.37
N ASP A 71 -38.84 -5.35 40.06
CA ASP A 71 -38.12 -4.15 39.65
C ASP A 71 -36.90 -4.45 38.76
N THR A 72 -36.64 -5.72 38.43
CA THR A 72 -35.54 -6.13 37.54
C THR A 72 -35.64 -5.41 36.19
N GLN A 73 -34.57 -4.71 35.83
CA GLN A 73 -34.43 -4.04 34.54
C GLN A 73 -33.47 -4.81 33.62
N VAL A 74 -32.41 -5.40 34.17
CA VAL A 74 -31.44 -6.20 33.41
C VAL A 74 -31.38 -7.61 33.99
N LEU A 75 -31.51 -8.62 33.15
CA LEU A 75 -31.44 -10.03 33.54
C LEU A 75 -30.31 -10.73 32.78
N LEU A 76 -29.28 -11.19 33.52
CA LEU A 76 -28.12 -11.87 32.94
C LEU A 76 -28.19 -13.37 33.28
N LEU A 77 -28.23 -14.21 32.24
CA LEU A 77 -28.32 -15.67 32.33
C LEU A 77 -27.25 -16.35 31.45
N GLN A 78 -26.16 -15.65 31.13
CA GLN A 78 -25.11 -16.13 30.24
C GLN A 78 -24.38 -17.35 30.82
N THR A 79 -23.84 -18.20 29.94
CA THR A 79 -23.02 -19.36 30.32
C THR A 79 -23.77 -20.30 31.28
N ASN A 80 -24.95 -20.76 30.87
CA ASN A 80 -25.78 -21.70 31.63
C ASN A 80 -26.18 -22.90 30.74
N ASN A 81 -27.03 -23.78 31.25
CA ASN A 81 -27.50 -24.98 30.56
C ASN A 81 -28.98 -24.88 30.19
N ILE A 82 -29.51 -23.67 29.96
CA ILE A 82 -30.93 -23.44 29.72
C ILE A 82 -31.29 -23.95 28.31
N ILE A 83 -32.32 -24.79 28.23
CA ILE A 83 -32.84 -25.31 26.96
C ILE A 83 -34.13 -24.59 26.58
N THR A 84 -35.04 -24.37 27.55
CA THR A 84 -36.35 -23.76 27.36
C THR A 84 -36.68 -22.81 28.51
N ILE A 85 -37.56 -21.84 28.24
CA ILE A 85 -38.19 -20.97 29.24
C ILE A 85 -39.69 -21.21 29.15
N GLU A 86 -40.22 -22.06 30.04
CA GLU A 86 -41.64 -22.43 30.02
C GLU A 86 -42.55 -21.39 30.70
N LYS A 87 -42.02 -20.67 31.69
CA LYS A 87 -42.79 -19.68 32.47
C LYS A 87 -42.60 -18.27 31.88
N SER A 88 -43.73 -17.64 31.57
CA SER A 88 -43.78 -16.26 31.08
C SER A 88 -43.17 -15.27 32.09
N LEU A 89 -42.43 -14.28 31.58
CA LEU A 89 -41.79 -13.24 32.39
C LEU A 89 -42.60 -11.93 32.43
N ASP A 90 -43.88 -11.97 32.07
CA ASP A 90 -44.79 -10.82 31.98
C ASP A 90 -44.87 -9.94 33.23
N TYR A 91 -44.53 -10.49 34.39
CA TYR A 91 -44.49 -9.76 35.66
C TYR A 91 -43.28 -8.81 35.77
N LEU A 92 -42.24 -9.00 34.95
CA LEU A 92 -41.07 -8.15 34.86
C LEU A 92 -41.32 -6.97 33.90
N ALA A 93 -42.30 -6.13 34.26
CA ALA A 93 -42.77 -5.06 33.38
C ALA A 93 -41.66 -4.06 32.97
N ASN A 94 -40.62 -3.89 33.79
CA ASN A 94 -39.56 -2.91 33.57
C ASN A 94 -38.30 -3.49 32.90
N VAL A 95 -38.29 -4.77 32.52
CA VAL A 95 -37.10 -5.38 31.93
C VAL A 95 -36.79 -4.74 30.57
N THR A 96 -35.56 -4.25 30.42
CA THR A 96 -35.07 -3.65 29.18
C THR A 96 -34.09 -4.59 28.47
N ASP A 97 -33.35 -5.42 29.20
CA ASP A 97 -32.28 -6.23 28.61
C ASP A 97 -32.26 -7.63 29.23
N ILE A 98 -32.22 -8.63 28.36
CA ILE A 98 -32.13 -10.04 28.74
C ILE A 98 -30.97 -10.67 27.99
N ASP A 99 -30.05 -11.27 28.73
CA ASP A 99 -28.92 -12.02 28.19
C ASP A 99 -29.08 -13.53 28.41
N LEU A 100 -29.31 -14.26 27.31
CA LEU A 100 -29.41 -15.72 27.24
C LEU A 100 -28.26 -16.33 26.41
N SER A 101 -27.16 -15.60 26.23
CA SER A 101 -26.01 -16.07 25.47
C SER A 101 -25.36 -17.32 26.11
N GLN A 102 -24.65 -18.10 25.31
CA GLN A 102 -23.90 -19.29 25.77
C GLN A 102 -24.77 -20.25 26.59
N ASN A 103 -25.93 -20.61 26.04
CA ASN A 103 -26.86 -21.57 26.62
C ASN A 103 -27.10 -22.73 25.63
N ASN A 104 -28.11 -23.54 25.92
CA ASN A 104 -28.40 -24.79 25.24
C ASN A 104 -29.69 -24.72 24.41
N ILE A 105 -30.10 -23.49 24.03
CA ILE A 105 -31.38 -23.20 23.39
C ILE A 105 -31.37 -23.68 21.94
N SER A 106 -32.38 -24.47 21.57
CA SER A 106 -32.48 -25.08 20.24
C SER A 106 -33.53 -24.42 19.34
N SER A 107 -34.46 -23.63 19.90
CA SER A 107 -35.42 -22.84 19.13
C SER A 107 -35.72 -21.52 19.84
N VAL A 108 -35.88 -20.44 19.07
CA VAL A 108 -36.35 -19.15 19.63
C VAL A 108 -37.76 -19.30 20.21
N SER A 109 -38.58 -20.20 19.67
CA SER A 109 -39.92 -20.47 20.19
C SER A 109 -39.91 -21.15 21.57
N ASP A 110 -38.80 -21.76 21.98
CA ASP A 110 -38.66 -22.38 23.30
C ASP A 110 -38.49 -21.32 24.41
N VAL A 111 -38.31 -20.06 24.04
CA VAL A 111 -38.09 -18.94 24.94
C VAL A 111 -39.40 -18.15 25.09
N HIS A 112 -40.30 -18.65 25.94
CA HIS A 112 -41.59 -18.00 26.20
C HIS A 112 -41.43 -16.83 27.19
N LEU A 113 -40.83 -15.72 26.74
CA LEU A 113 -40.68 -14.51 27.55
C LEU A 113 -42.02 -13.81 27.84
N GLY A 114 -43.00 -14.00 26.95
CA GLY A 114 -44.28 -13.30 26.96
C GLY A 114 -44.19 -11.82 26.56
N PRO A 115 -45.27 -11.04 26.67
CA PRO A 115 -45.26 -9.60 26.40
C PRO A 115 -44.36 -8.82 27.35
N LEU A 116 -43.16 -8.45 26.86
CA LEU A 116 -42.23 -7.54 27.53
C LEU A 116 -42.19 -6.20 26.78
N PRO A 117 -43.06 -5.22 27.11
CA PRO A 117 -43.19 -3.99 26.34
C PRO A 117 -42.00 -3.06 26.48
N HIS A 118 -41.15 -3.22 27.49
CA HIS A 118 -39.97 -2.37 27.70
C HIS A 118 -38.67 -3.02 27.22
N LEU A 119 -38.70 -4.28 26.76
CA LEU A 119 -37.50 -4.98 26.32
C LEU A 119 -36.93 -4.33 25.05
N LEU A 120 -35.68 -3.92 25.14
CA LEU A 120 -34.91 -3.25 24.09
C LEU A 120 -33.84 -4.16 23.49
N SER A 121 -33.19 -4.99 24.30
CA SER A 121 -32.08 -5.84 23.87
C SER A 121 -32.30 -7.29 24.28
N LEU A 122 -32.07 -8.21 23.33
CA LEU A 122 -32.13 -9.65 23.57
C LEU A 122 -30.87 -10.31 23.01
N HIS A 123 -30.11 -10.94 23.89
CA HIS A 123 -28.89 -11.69 23.55
C HIS A 123 -29.16 -13.18 23.56
N MET A 124 -28.82 -13.85 22.47
CA MET A 124 -29.02 -15.29 22.25
C MET A 124 -27.84 -15.89 21.46
N GLU A 125 -26.70 -15.22 21.41
CA GLU A 125 -25.49 -15.73 20.77
C GLU A 125 -24.96 -17.00 21.43
N GLU A 126 -24.22 -17.80 20.67
CA GLU A 126 -23.60 -19.05 21.16
C GLU A 126 -24.62 -20.05 21.73
N ASN A 127 -25.77 -20.18 21.05
CA ASN A 127 -26.78 -21.21 21.28
C ASN A 127 -26.82 -22.18 20.08
N TRP A 128 -27.82 -23.06 20.01
CA TRP A 128 -27.91 -24.13 18.99
C TRP A 128 -29.09 -23.97 18.05
N VAL A 129 -29.56 -22.75 17.81
CA VAL A 129 -30.74 -22.47 16.99
C VAL A 129 -30.46 -22.81 15.51
N PRO A 130 -31.18 -23.76 14.87
CA PRO A 130 -30.90 -24.19 13.49
C PRO A 130 -31.67 -23.41 12.43
N ALA A 131 -32.76 -22.73 12.80
CA ALA A 131 -33.62 -21.97 11.89
C ALA A 131 -34.45 -20.92 12.65
N LEU A 132 -34.89 -19.88 11.93
CA LEU A 132 -35.85 -18.89 12.43
C LEU A 132 -37.18 -19.06 11.69
N SER A 133 -38.24 -19.41 12.44
CA SER A 133 -39.61 -19.52 11.95
C SER A 133 -40.30 -18.16 11.83
N ASP A 134 -41.43 -18.11 11.12
CA ASP A 134 -42.24 -16.90 11.02
C ASP A 134 -42.64 -16.35 12.40
N SER A 135 -42.55 -15.03 12.56
CA SER A 135 -42.89 -14.32 13.79
C SER A 135 -42.28 -14.95 15.05
N CYS A 136 -40.99 -15.28 15.02
CA CYS A 136 -40.31 -15.97 16.13
C CYS A 136 -40.28 -15.19 17.45
N LEU A 137 -40.42 -13.86 17.40
CA LEU A 137 -40.47 -12.96 18.57
C LEU A 137 -41.71 -12.04 18.50
N PRO A 138 -42.94 -12.59 18.52
CA PRO A 138 -44.15 -11.81 18.22
C PRO A 138 -44.51 -10.83 19.36
N SER A 139 -44.03 -11.09 20.57
CA SER A 139 -44.40 -10.38 21.80
C SER A 139 -43.42 -9.28 22.23
N LEU A 140 -42.43 -8.95 21.39
CA LEU A 140 -41.37 -7.97 21.68
C LEU A 140 -41.40 -6.77 20.71
N PRO A 141 -42.48 -5.97 20.68
CA PRO A 141 -42.68 -4.95 19.65
C PRO A 141 -41.72 -3.76 19.74
N ASN A 142 -41.01 -3.61 20.88
CA ASN A 142 -40.09 -2.51 21.15
C ASN A 142 -38.61 -2.91 21.10
N LEU A 143 -38.32 -4.16 20.71
CA LEU A 143 -36.96 -4.65 20.57
C LEU A 143 -36.18 -3.80 19.56
N GLN A 144 -34.99 -3.37 19.95
CA GLN A 144 -34.07 -2.54 19.17
C GLN A 144 -32.80 -3.32 18.81
N GLU A 145 -32.36 -4.25 19.65
CA GLU A 145 -31.17 -5.05 19.42
C GLU A 145 -31.49 -6.53 19.54
N PHE A 146 -31.08 -7.30 18.54
CA PHE A 146 -31.22 -8.75 18.56
C PHE A 146 -29.90 -9.42 18.13
N TYR A 147 -29.30 -10.12 19.08
CA TYR A 147 -28.05 -10.85 18.89
C TYR A 147 -28.35 -12.35 18.81
N ILE A 148 -28.13 -12.96 17.64
CA ILE A 148 -28.33 -14.38 17.38
C ILE A 148 -27.17 -14.96 16.55
N ASN A 149 -25.99 -14.34 16.68
CA ASN A 149 -24.75 -14.79 16.07
C ASN A 149 -24.19 -16.06 16.73
N HIS A 150 -23.22 -16.72 16.10
CA HIS A 150 -22.63 -17.97 16.61
C HIS A 150 -23.66 -19.07 16.93
N ASN A 151 -24.66 -19.23 16.06
CA ASN A 151 -25.67 -20.27 16.16
C ASN A 151 -25.56 -21.24 14.97
N LEU A 152 -26.58 -22.08 14.75
CA LEU A 152 -26.62 -23.07 13.67
C LEU A 152 -27.60 -22.67 12.55
N ILE A 153 -27.96 -21.39 12.44
CA ILE A 153 -29.06 -20.93 11.59
C ILE A 153 -28.72 -21.18 10.12
N SER A 154 -29.45 -22.10 9.50
CA SER A 154 -29.30 -22.47 8.09
C SER A 154 -30.43 -21.93 7.20
N SER A 155 -31.58 -21.58 7.80
CA SER A 155 -32.74 -21.01 7.11
C SER A 155 -33.48 -20.00 7.96
N ILE A 156 -33.94 -18.92 7.33
CA ILE A 156 -34.79 -17.88 7.93
C ILE A 156 -36.06 -17.79 7.08
N SER A 157 -37.23 -17.91 7.71
CA SER A 157 -38.51 -17.77 7.00
C SER A 157 -38.77 -16.31 6.59
N PRO A 158 -39.49 -16.06 5.48
CA PRO A 158 -39.77 -14.69 5.00
C PRO A 158 -40.41 -13.76 6.03
N GLY A 159 -41.25 -14.28 6.94
CA GLY A 159 -41.91 -13.54 8.01
C GLY A 159 -41.23 -13.65 9.36
N ALA A 160 -39.99 -14.14 9.45
CA ALA A 160 -39.32 -14.41 10.74
C ALA A 160 -39.24 -13.19 11.66
N PHE A 161 -38.96 -12.01 11.08
CA PHE A 161 -38.82 -10.75 11.79
C PHE A 161 -40.09 -9.89 11.80
N GLN A 162 -41.24 -10.46 11.43
CA GLN A 162 -42.52 -9.77 11.47
C GLN A 162 -42.82 -9.30 12.91
N GLY A 163 -43.16 -8.02 13.07
CA GLY A 163 -43.42 -7.40 14.38
C GLY A 163 -42.23 -6.62 14.96
N LEU A 164 -41.00 -6.86 14.48
CA LEU A 164 -39.78 -6.21 14.95
C LEU A 164 -39.48 -4.87 14.25
N GLY A 165 -40.50 -4.05 14.01
CA GLY A 165 -40.39 -2.80 13.23
C GLY A 165 -39.61 -1.65 13.91
N ARG A 166 -39.10 -1.87 15.12
CA ARG A 166 -38.23 -0.95 15.87
C ARG A 166 -36.77 -1.42 15.96
N LEU A 167 -36.45 -2.57 15.35
CA LEU A 167 -35.11 -3.12 15.38
C LEU A 167 -34.10 -2.17 14.68
N LEU A 168 -33.01 -1.88 15.38
CA LEU A 168 -31.91 -1.02 14.95
C LEU A 168 -30.66 -1.86 14.65
N ARG A 169 -30.41 -2.93 15.43
CA ARG A 169 -29.22 -3.80 15.29
C ARG A 169 -29.62 -5.25 15.19
N LEU A 170 -29.11 -5.94 14.18
CA LEU A 170 -29.34 -7.37 13.95
C LEU A 170 -28.01 -8.07 13.67
N HIS A 171 -27.64 -9.00 14.55
CA HIS A 171 -26.42 -9.79 14.44
C HIS A 171 -26.74 -11.24 14.09
N LEU A 172 -26.41 -11.62 12.86
CA LEU A 172 -26.60 -12.94 12.25
C LEU A 172 -25.27 -13.60 11.87
N ASN A 173 -24.14 -13.00 12.23
CA ASN A 173 -22.83 -13.52 11.83
C ASN A 173 -22.53 -14.89 12.45
N SER A 174 -21.63 -15.64 11.82
CA SER A 174 -21.17 -16.95 12.30
C SER A 174 -22.32 -17.96 12.42
N ASN A 175 -23.10 -18.09 11.35
CA ASN A 175 -24.21 -19.03 11.22
C ASN A 175 -23.98 -19.95 10.01
N ARG A 176 -25.02 -20.63 9.52
CA ARG A 176 -24.96 -21.61 8.42
C ARG A 176 -25.76 -21.18 7.19
N LEU A 177 -26.02 -19.89 7.01
CA LEU A 177 -26.82 -19.35 5.91
C LEU A 177 -26.10 -19.55 4.57
N ARG A 178 -26.81 -20.08 3.57
CA ARG A 178 -26.29 -20.29 2.20
C ARG A 178 -26.67 -19.21 1.20
N GLY A 179 -27.60 -18.34 1.56
CA GLY A 179 -28.08 -17.26 0.71
C GLY A 179 -28.72 -16.17 1.57
N ILE A 180 -29.04 -15.04 0.94
CA ILE A 180 -29.76 -13.93 1.56
C ILE A 180 -31.05 -13.69 0.78
N SER A 181 -32.19 -13.68 1.45
CA SER A 181 -33.48 -13.32 0.86
C SER A 181 -33.85 -11.90 1.28
N ARG A 182 -34.34 -11.11 0.31
CA ARG A 182 -34.76 -9.72 0.54
C ARG A 182 -36.02 -9.62 1.39
N GLU A 183 -36.84 -10.67 1.41
CA GLU A 183 -38.11 -10.74 2.10
C GLU A 183 -37.92 -10.64 3.62
N TRP A 184 -36.83 -11.21 4.15
CA TRP A 184 -36.46 -11.12 5.57
C TRP A 184 -36.40 -9.68 6.09
N PHE A 185 -35.96 -8.76 5.25
CA PHE A 185 -35.68 -7.37 5.62
C PHE A 185 -36.89 -6.45 5.43
N GLN A 186 -37.98 -6.90 4.80
CA GLN A 186 -39.19 -6.09 4.60
C GLN A 186 -39.78 -5.56 5.91
N PRO A 187 -39.83 -6.34 7.02
CA PRO A 187 -40.34 -5.86 8.30
C PRO A 187 -39.38 -4.94 9.07
N LEU A 188 -38.17 -4.68 8.57
CA LEU A 188 -37.07 -4.04 9.29
C LEU A 188 -36.65 -2.68 8.70
N PRO A 189 -37.56 -1.72 8.46
CA PRO A 189 -37.22 -0.47 7.78
C PRO A 189 -36.34 0.48 8.61
N ARG A 190 -36.24 0.28 9.93
CA ARG A 190 -35.42 1.11 10.84
C ARG A 190 -34.03 0.55 11.10
N LEU A 191 -33.69 -0.62 10.55
CA LEU A 191 -32.42 -1.27 10.83
C LEU A 191 -31.27 -0.37 10.40
N GLU A 192 -30.34 -0.12 11.32
CA GLU A 192 -29.16 0.72 11.11
C GLU A 192 -27.89 -0.13 10.97
N ILE A 193 -27.80 -1.25 11.67
CA ILE A 193 -26.63 -2.14 11.67
C ILE A 193 -27.06 -3.57 11.36
N LEU A 194 -26.46 -4.14 10.32
CA LEU A 194 -26.61 -5.54 9.96
C LEU A 194 -25.24 -6.22 9.91
N MET A 195 -25.05 -7.23 10.75
CA MET A 195 -23.88 -8.11 10.71
C MET A 195 -24.31 -9.49 10.24
N ILE A 196 -23.90 -9.91 9.03
CA ILE A 196 -24.27 -11.20 8.44
C ILE A 196 -23.06 -12.01 7.94
N GLY A 197 -21.85 -11.51 8.21
CA GLY A 197 -20.59 -12.19 7.87
C GLY A 197 -20.44 -13.59 8.46
N GLU A 198 -19.36 -14.29 8.11
CA GLU A 198 -19.07 -15.64 8.61
C GLU A 198 -20.20 -16.65 8.34
N ASN A 199 -20.89 -16.48 7.21
CA ASN A 199 -21.89 -17.41 6.69
C ASN A 199 -21.42 -17.96 5.33
N PRO A 200 -21.66 -19.25 5.04
CA PRO A 200 -21.28 -19.89 3.77
C PRO A 200 -22.22 -19.49 2.62
N ILE A 201 -22.39 -18.19 2.39
CA ILE A 201 -23.27 -17.63 1.37
C ILE A 201 -22.66 -17.86 -0.01
N VAL A 202 -23.41 -18.51 -0.89
CA VAL A 202 -22.93 -18.90 -2.22
C VAL A 202 -22.83 -17.70 -3.16
N GLN A 203 -23.83 -16.83 -3.15
CA GLN A 203 -23.88 -15.62 -3.97
C GLN A 203 -24.89 -14.63 -3.41
N LEU A 204 -24.69 -13.34 -3.71
CA LEU A 204 -25.65 -12.27 -3.47
C LEU A 204 -26.49 -12.03 -4.73
N SER A 205 -27.68 -11.45 -4.57
CA SER A 205 -28.54 -11.03 -5.67
C SER A 205 -28.63 -9.51 -5.75
N ASP A 206 -28.92 -9.00 -6.95
CA ASP A 206 -29.17 -7.57 -7.15
C ASP A 206 -30.28 -7.06 -6.21
N MET A 207 -30.04 -5.88 -5.63
CA MET A 207 -30.97 -5.21 -4.71
C MET A 207 -31.34 -6.06 -3.48
N ASN A 208 -30.50 -7.00 -3.02
CA ASN A 208 -30.81 -7.88 -1.89
C ASN A 208 -31.18 -7.11 -0.61
N PHE A 209 -30.54 -5.97 -0.38
CA PHE A 209 -30.67 -5.15 0.83
C PHE A 209 -31.58 -3.92 0.66
N LYS A 210 -32.23 -3.76 -0.50
CA LYS A 210 -33.06 -2.60 -0.84
C LYS A 210 -34.09 -2.19 0.23
N PRO A 211 -34.74 -3.11 0.99
CA PRO A 211 -35.69 -2.71 2.03
C PRO A 211 -35.07 -1.94 3.21
N LEU A 212 -33.76 -2.07 3.43
CA LEU A 212 -33.03 -1.52 4.57
C LEU A 212 -32.64 -0.04 4.33
N VAL A 213 -33.65 0.82 4.16
CA VAL A 213 -33.47 2.22 3.74
C VAL A 213 -32.74 3.10 4.77
N ASN A 214 -32.72 2.70 6.05
CA ASN A 214 -32.01 3.41 7.12
C ASN A 214 -30.66 2.76 7.50
N LEU A 215 -30.21 1.75 6.74
CA LEU A 215 -28.98 1.04 7.06
C LEU A 215 -27.78 1.99 6.98
N ARG A 216 -27.00 2.02 8.07
CA ARG A 216 -25.78 2.82 8.22
C ARG A 216 -24.52 1.97 8.15
N SER A 217 -24.58 0.73 8.66
CA SER A 217 -23.45 -0.19 8.68
C SER A 217 -23.85 -1.59 8.20
N LEU A 218 -23.08 -2.12 7.26
CA LEU A 218 -23.26 -3.45 6.70
C LEU A 218 -21.94 -4.23 6.75
N VAL A 219 -21.93 -5.36 7.46
CA VAL A 219 -20.73 -6.21 7.60
C VAL A 219 -20.91 -7.51 6.84
N LEU A 220 -20.14 -7.66 5.75
CA LEU A 220 -20.08 -8.81 4.85
C LEU A 220 -18.70 -9.49 4.93
N ALA A 221 -18.23 -9.73 6.16
CA ALA A 221 -16.91 -10.28 6.43
C ALA A 221 -16.88 -11.81 6.29
N ARG A 222 -15.76 -12.40 5.85
CA ARG A 222 -15.53 -13.87 5.86
C ARG A 222 -16.63 -14.67 5.14
N MET A 223 -17.02 -14.23 3.95
CA MET A 223 -18.07 -14.88 3.15
C MET A 223 -17.52 -15.64 1.93
N ASN A 224 -16.19 -15.69 1.76
CA ASN A 224 -15.52 -16.28 0.59
C ASN A 224 -15.97 -15.69 -0.75
N MET A 225 -16.39 -14.43 -0.77
CA MET A 225 -16.88 -13.78 -2.00
C MET A 225 -15.71 -13.36 -2.90
N SER A 226 -15.73 -13.75 -4.17
CA SER A 226 -14.78 -13.26 -5.19
C SER A 226 -15.29 -12.04 -5.95
N GLU A 227 -16.61 -11.87 -6.01
CA GLU A 227 -17.31 -10.77 -6.67
C GLU A 227 -18.67 -10.51 -6.00
N ILE A 228 -19.24 -9.34 -6.26
CA ILE A 228 -20.62 -9.00 -5.89
C ILE A 228 -21.34 -8.36 -7.07
N PRO A 229 -22.64 -8.61 -7.26
CA PRO A 229 -23.42 -7.98 -8.33
C PRO A 229 -23.45 -6.45 -8.24
N ASP A 230 -23.47 -5.78 -9.39
CA ASP A 230 -23.36 -4.32 -9.53
C ASP A 230 -24.47 -3.54 -8.80
N ASN A 231 -25.69 -4.09 -8.69
CA ASN A 231 -26.82 -3.41 -8.05
C ASN A 231 -27.15 -3.98 -6.66
N THR A 232 -26.24 -4.75 -6.06
CA THR A 232 -26.43 -5.33 -4.71
C THR A 232 -26.73 -4.26 -3.66
N LEU A 233 -26.03 -3.12 -3.71
CA LEU A 233 -26.13 -2.02 -2.73
C LEU A 233 -27.17 -0.94 -3.08
N VAL A 234 -28.02 -1.17 -4.10
CA VAL A 234 -29.07 -0.21 -4.47
C VAL A 234 -30.14 -0.12 -3.38
N GLY A 235 -30.50 1.12 -3.01
CA GLY A 235 -31.47 1.44 -1.96
C GLY A 235 -30.84 1.74 -0.59
N LEU A 236 -29.52 1.52 -0.45
CA LEU A 236 -28.78 1.81 0.78
C LEU A 236 -28.23 3.25 0.77
N ASP A 237 -29.12 4.23 0.60
CA ASP A 237 -28.73 5.63 0.43
C ASP A 237 -28.10 6.25 1.70
N ASN A 238 -28.39 5.70 2.88
CA ASN A 238 -27.86 6.15 4.16
C ASN A 238 -26.62 5.36 4.64
N LEU A 239 -26.09 4.45 3.80
CA LEU A 239 -24.98 3.59 4.18
C LEU A 239 -23.70 4.40 4.36
N GLU A 240 -23.15 4.35 5.57
CA GLU A 240 -21.95 5.09 5.97
C GLU A 240 -20.73 4.16 6.10
N SER A 241 -20.95 2.89 6.41
CA SER A 241 -19.89 1.92 6.65
C SER A 241 -20.19 0.58 5.98
N ILE A 242 -19.20 0.04 5.28
CA ILE A 242 -19.26 -1.31 4.73
C ILE A 242 -17.93 -2.03 4.96
N SER A 243 -18.00 -3.28 5.39
CA SER A 243 -16.83 -4.15 5.55
C SER A 243 -16.95 -5.38 4.66
N PHE A 244 -15.91 -5.59 3.86
CA PHE A 244 -15.65 -6.77 3.06
C PHE A 244 -14.47 -7.57 3.62
N PHE A 245 -14.18 -7.42 4.92
CA PHE A 245 -13.05 -8.05 5.59
C PHE A 245 -12.93 -9.54 5.26
N ASP A 246 -11.74 -9.98 4.86
CA ASP A 246 -11.38 -11.40 4.68
C ASP A 246 -12.32 -12.13 3.71
N ASN A 247 -12.39 -11.62 2.48
CA ASN A 247 -13.06 -12.27 1.35
C ASN A 247 -12.02 -12.61 0.25
N LEU A 248 -12.47 -12.95 -0.94
CA LEU A 248 -11.65 -13.39 -2.08
C LEU A 248 -11.63 -12.37 -3.22
N PHE A 249 -11.88 -11.09 -2.94
CA PHE A 249 -11.88 -10.05 -3.96
C PHE A 249 -10.48 -9.86 -4.54
N VAL A 250 -10.32 -10.14 -5.84
CA VAL A 250 -9.06 -9.89 -6.59
C VAL A 250 -8.98 -8.44 -7.07
N ARG A 251 -10.10 -7.71 -7.05
CA ARG A 251 -10.23 -6.31 -7.46
C ARG A 251 -11.26 -5.59 -6.58
N VAL A 252 -11.17 -4.27 -6.49
CA VAL A 252 -12.18 -3.46 -5.79
C VAL A 252 -13.54 -3.58 -6.51
N PRO A 253 -14.66 -3.87 -5.81
CA PRO A 253 -15.99 -3.99 -6.40
C PRO A 253 -16.61 -2.62 -6.71
N ARG A 254 -15.94 -1.84 -7.57
CA ARG A 254 -16.24 -0.43 -7.87
C ARG A 254 -17.67 -0.17 -8.36
N ALA A 255 -18.26 -1.10 -9.13
CA ALA A 255 -19.60 -0.94 -9.69
C ALA A 255 -20.70 -0.93 -8.61
N ALA A 256 -20.58 -1.84 -7.63
CA ALA A 256 -21.46 -1.89 -6.47
C ALA A 256 -21.19 -0.74 -5.49
N LEU A 257 -19.91 -0.47 -5.18
CA LEU A 257 -19.51 0.62 -4.27
C LEU A 257 -20.00 1.99 -4.75
N LYS A 258 -20.01 2.24 -6.06
CA LYS A 258 -20.52 3.49 -6.65
C LYS A 258 -22.01 3.75 -6.32
N LYS A 259 -22.78 2.73 -5.93
CA LYS A 259 -24.18 2.89 -5.53
C LYS A 259 -24.31 3.48 -4.11
N ALA A 260 -23.33 3.24 -3.23
CA ALA A 260 -23.30 3.72 -1.85
C ALA A 260 -22.65 5.11 -1.76
N LYS A 261 -23.41 6.15 -2.11
CA LYS A 261 -22.88 7.52 -2.28
C LYS A 261 -22.42 8.21 -0.99
N ASN A 262 -22.98 7.82 0.15
CA ASN A 262 -22.71 8.44 1.45
C ASN A 262 -21.69 7.65 2.29
N LEU A 263 -20.96 6.72 1.65
CA LEU A 263 -20.00 5.86 2.35
C LEU A 263 -18.84 6.69 2.92
N LYS A 264 -18.61 6.52 4.22
CA LYS A 264 -17.54 7.17 5.01
C LYS A 264 -16.43 6.21 5.39
N PHE A 265 -16.75 4.94 5.62
CA PHE A 265 -15.81 3.92 6.07
C PHE A 265 -15.86 2.71 5.13
N LEU A 266 -14.73 2.38 4.51
CA LEU A 266 -14.60 1.21 3.65
C LEU A 266 -13.47 0.31 4.15
N ASP A 267 -13.83 -0.91 4.51
CA ASP A 267 -12.89 -1.94 4.94
C ASP A 267 -12.76 -3.04 3.86
N LEU A 268 -11.60 -3.08 3.21
CA LEU A 268 -11.19 -4.09 2.22
C LEU A 268 -10.10 -5.01 2.77
N ASN A 269 -9.82 -4.96 4.08
CA ASN A 269 -8.73 -5.68 4.70
C ASN A 269 -8.81 -7.19 4.40
N LYS A 270 -7.64 -7.85 4.30
CA LYS A 270 -7.51 -9.29 4.05
C LYS A 270 -8.13 -9.81 2.75
N ASN A 271 -8.23 -8.98 1.71
CA ASN A 271 -8.61 -9.43 0.38
C ASN A 271 -7.38 -9.63 -0.53
N PRO A 272 -7.41 -10.58 -1.49
CA PRO A 272 -6.33 -10.79 -2.44
C PRO A 272 -6.34 -9.77 -3.59
N ILE A 273 -6.60 -8.49 -3.30
CA ILE A 273 -6.55 -7.42 -4.31
C ILE A 273 -5.09 -7.18 -4.68
N GLU A 274 -4.75 -7.35 -5.96
CA GLU A 274 -3.36 -7.21 -6.42
C GLU A 274 -2.90 -5.76 -6.54
N ARG A 275 -3.82 -4.87 -6.91
CA ARG A 275 -3.51 -3.48 -7.24
C ARG A 275 -4.68 -2.57 -6.86
N ILE A 276 -4.36 -1.40 -6.35
CA ILE A 276 -5.31 -0.30 -6.23
C ILE A 276 -5.05 0.66 -7.39
N GLN A 277 -6.03 0.83 -8.26
CA GLN A 277 -5.89 1.52 -9.53
C GLN A 277 -6.84 2.70 -9.67
N ARG A 278 -6.57 3.54 -10.68
CA ARG A 278 -7.42 4.68 -11.01
C ARG A 278 -8.86 4.23 -11.26
N GLY A 279 -9.79 4.87 -10.59
CA GLY A 279 -11.23 4.64 -10.75
C GLY A 279 -11.84 3.62 -9.79
N ASP A 280 -11.04 2.95 -8.96
CA ASP A 280 -11.56 2.02 -7.93
C ASP A 280 -12.44 2.73 -6.89
N PHE A 281 -12.10 3.99 -6.56
CA PHE A 281 -12.80 4.82 -5.57
C PHE A 281 -13.40 6.10 -6.18
N VAL A 282 -13.74 6.08 -7.47
CA VAL A 282 -14.33 7.25 -8.13
C VAL A 282 -15.66 7.64 -7.49
N ASP A 283 -15.91 8.94 -7.38
CA ASP A 283 -17.14 9.54 -6.84
C ASP A 283 -17.41 9.26 -5.34
N MET A 284 -16.44 8.70 -4.60
CA MET A 284 -16.56 8.43 -3.16
C MET A 284 -16.22 9.67 -2.30
N PHE A 285 -16.89 10.80 -2.55
CA PHE A 285 -16.52 12.10 -1.99
C PHE A 285 -16.55 12.20 -0.46
N HIS A 286 -17.39 11.38 0.18
CA HIS A 286 -17.59 11.35 1.63
C HIS A 286 -16.72 10.31 2.35
N LEU A 287 -15.86 9.58 1.63
CA LEU A 287 -15.00 8.57 2.22
C LEU A 287 -13.99 9.25 3.15
N LYS A 288 -13.95 8.81 4.42
CA LYS A 288 -13.09 9.32 5.50
C LYS A 288 -11.96 8.37 5.83
N GLU A 289 -12.23 7.08 5.82
CA GLU A 289 -11.25 6.04 6.15
C GLU A 289 -11.31 4.88 5.16
N LEU A 290 -10.12 4.47 4.72
CA LEU A 290 -9.91 3.32 3.84
C LEU A 290 -8.96 2.32 4.51
N GLY A 291 -9.49 1.13 4.79
CA GLY A 291 -8.73 -0.02 5.26
C GLY A 291 -8.32 -0.92 4.10
N ILE A 292 -7.01 -1.01 3.85
CA ILE A 292 -6.37 -1.86 2.85
C ILE A 292 -5.19 -2.63 3.47
N ASN A 293 -5.41 -3.18 4.66
CA ASN A 293 -4.46 -3.90 5.49
C ASN A 293 -4.46 -5.41 5.22
N SER A 294 -3.33 -6.06 5.51
CA SER A 294 -3.18 -7.53 5.50
C SER A 294 -3.62 -8.19 4.18
N MET A 295 -3.45 -7.50 3.05
CA MET A 295 -3.73 -8.02 1.72
C MET A 295 -2.57 -8.87 1.22
N PRO A 296 -2.76 -10.19 1.02
CA PRO A 296 -1.67 -11.12 0.67
C PRO A 296 -1.13 -10.92 -0.76
N ALA A 297 -1.90 -10.25 -1.62
CA ALA A 297 -1.60 -10.09 -3.03
C ALA A 297 -1.30 -8.64 -3.43
N LEU A 298 -1.55 -7.64 -2.58
CA LEU A 298 -1.39 -6.23 -2.94
C LEU A 298 0.08 -5.91 -3.25
N VAL A 299 0.36 -5.55 -4.49
CA VAL A 299 1.70 -5.22 -5.00
C VAL A 299 1.92 -3.71 -5.08
N SER A 300 0.93 -2.96 -5.58
CA SER A 300 1.09 -1.53 -5.76
C SER A 300 -0.18 -0.69 -5.65
N ILE A 301 0.04 0.60 -5.37
CA ILE A 301 -0.97 1.66 -5.46
C ILE A 301 -0.57 2.59 -6.61
N ASP A 302 -1.42 2.65 -7.63
CA ASP A 302 -1.08 3.25 -8.92
C ASP A 302 -1.34 4.75 -8.96
N SER A 303 -0.93 5.39 -10.06
CA SER A 303 -1.12 6.82 -10.27
C SER A 303 -2.61 7.19 -10.21
N PHE A 304 -2.93 8.23 -9.43
CA PHE A 304 -4.31 8.71 -9.25
C PHE A 304 -5.30 7.63 -8.78
N ALA A 305 -4.81 6.59 -8.10
CA ALA A 305 -5.65 5.55 -7.50
C ALA A 305 -6.63 6.14 -6.47
N LEU A 306 -6.12 7.02 -5.60
CA LEU A 306 -6.89 7.76 -4.61
C LEU A 306 -6.88 9.24 -5.02
N ASN A 307 -7.82 9.59 -5.89
CA ASN A 307 -7.92 10.91 -6.47
C ASN A 307 -9.21 11.60 -6.06
N ASN A 308 -9.10 12.86 -5.61
CA ASN A 308 -10.23 13.75 -5.34
C ASN A 308 -11.18 13.19 -4.27
N LEU A 309 -10.63 12.81 -3.13
CA LEU A 309 -11.37 12.36 -1.94
C LEU A 309 -11.24 13.45 -0.85
N PRO A 310 -12.13 14.46 -0.83
CA PRO A 310 -11.98 15.68 -0.02
C PRO A 310 -12.24 15.47 1.48
N GLU A 311 -12.86 14.35 1.87
CA GLU A 311 -13.12 14.01 3.27
C GLU A 311 -12.18 12.95 3.83
N LEU A 312 -11.29 12.37 3.00
CA LEU A 312 -10.42 11.28 3.42
C LEU A 312 -9.37 11.78 4.42
N THR A 313 -9.41 11.25 5.64
CA THR A 313 -8.52 11.63 6.74
C THR A 313 -7.47 10.56 7.04
N LYS A 314 -7.78 9.29 6.76
CA LYS A 314 -6.92 8.16 7.12
C LYS A 314 -6.88 7.08 6.04
N ILE A 315 -5.65 6.66 5.71
CA ILE A 315 -5.38 5.50 4.85
C ILE A 315 -4.55 4.50 5.65
N GLU A 316 -5.06 3.28 5.77
CA GLU A 316 -4.36 2.18 6.42
C GLU A 316 -3.98 1.11 5.40
N ALA A 317 -2.70 1.04 5.03
CA ALA A 317 -2.16 0.02 4.15
C ALA A 317 -1.02 -0.73 4.84
N THR A 318 -1.33 -1.38 5.97
CA THR A 318 -0.35 -2.07 6.81
C THR A 318 -0.34 -3.58 6.61
N ASN A 319 0.79 -4.22 6.90
CA ASN A 319 0.92 -5.69 6.86
C ASN A 319 0.64 -6.30 5.47
N ASN A 320 0.96 -5.59 4.39
CA ASN A 320 0.82 -6.06 3.01
C ASN A 320 2.18 -6.58 2.51
N PRO A 321 2.46 -7.90 2.58
CA PRO A 321 3.81 -8.45 2.39
C PRO A 321 4.36 -8.29 0.96
N LYS A 322 3.50 -7.96 -0.01
CA LYS A 322 3.90 -7.74 -1.41
C LYS A 322 3.86 -6.27 -1.82
N LEU A 323 3.36 -5.37 -0.97
CA LEU A 323 3.19 -3.96 -1.33
C LEU A 323 4.56 -3.31 -1.40
N SER A 324 5.08 -3.20 -2.61
CA SER A 324 6.47 -2.82 -2.87
C SER A 324 6.59 -1.56 -3.74
N TYR A 325 5.46 -0.98 -4.16
CA TYR A 325 5.45 0.25 -4.95
C TYR A 325 4.22 1.13 -4.65
N ILE A 326 4.47 2.42 -4.44
CA ILE A 326 3.44 3.46 -4.41
C ILE A 326 3.87 4.54 -5.38
N HIS A 327 3.01 4.83 -6.36
CA HIS A 327 3.31 5.85 -7.36
C HIS A 327 3.39 7.25 -6.72
N PRO A 328 4.30 8.15 -7.14
CA PRO A 328 4.39 9.52 -6.58
C PRO A 328 3.06 10.30 -6.58
N ASN A 329 2.28 10.15 -7.66
CA ASN A 329 0.94 10.73 -7.80
C ASN A 329 -0.22 9.82 -7.36
N ALA A 330 0.03 8.79 -6.54
CA ALA A 330 -1.03 7.87 -6.09
C ALA A 330 -2.10 8.58 -5.25
N PHE A 331 -1.66 9.53 -4.42
CA PHE A 331 -2.49 10.30 -3.50
C PHE A 331 -2.65 11.73 -4.01
N HIS A 332 -3.68 11.97 -4.84
CA HIS A 332 -3.88 13.26 -5.49
C HIS A 332 -5.15 13.95 -4.98
N LYS A 333 -5.06 15.24 -4.65
CA LYS A 333 -6.19 16.04 -4.12
C LYS A 333 -6.85 15.37 -2.91
N LEU A 334 -6.04 15.10 -1.88
CA LEU A 334 -6.49 14.59 -0.57
C LEU A 334 -6.26 15.68 0.50
N PRO A 335 -7.05 16.77 0.49
CA PRO A 335 -6.78 17.95 1.31
C PRO A 335 -6.93 17.71 2.81
N ARG A 336 -7.63 16.66 3.25
CA ARG A 336 -7.89 16.37 4.67
C ARG A 336 -7.10 15.18 5.21
N LEU A 337 -6.22 14.58 4.42
CA LEU A 337 -5.50 13.40 4.86
C LEU A 337 -4.51 13.78 5.97
N GLU A 338 -4.69 13.19 7.16
CA GLU A 338 -3.87 13.45 8.35
C GLU A 338 -2.93 12.28 8.66
N THR A 339 -3.38 11.05 8.38
CA THR A 339 -2.67 9.83 8.76
C THR A 339 -2.50 8.87 7.58
N LEU A 340 -1.26 8.47 7.32
CA LEU A 340 -0.89 7.50 6.30
C LEU A 340 -0.08 6.35 6.92
N MET A 341 -0.69 5.17 7.02
CA MET A 341 -0.05 4.00 7.63
C MET A 341 0.44 3.03 6.56
N LEU A 342 1.76 2.85 6.47
CA LEU A 342 2.46 2.03 5.46
C LEU A 342 3.47 1.06 6.10
N ASN A 343 3.33 0.73 7.39
CA ASN A 343 4.24 -0.16 8.08
C ASN A 343 4.01 -1.64 7.77
N SER A 344 5.07 -2.44 7.93
CA SER A 344 5.05 -3.89 7.71
C SER A 344 4.67 -4.26 6.27
N ASN A 345 5.26 -3.57 5.29
CA ASN A 345 5.09 -3.87 3.86
C ASN A 345 6.43 -4.28 3.23
N ALA A 346 6.50 -4.28 1.90
CA ALA A 346 7.70 -4.54 1.12
C ALA A 346 8.22 -3.28 0.41
N LEU A 347 7.94 -2.09 0.96
CA LEU A 347 8.36 -0.83 0.35
C LEU A 347 9.86 -0.64 0.51
N SER A 348 10.57 -0.43 -0.60
CA SER A 348 11.98 -0.05 -0.56
C SER A 348 12.18 1.45 -0.39
N ALA A 349 11.22 2.28 -0.80
CA ALA A 349 11.25 3.71 -0.58
C ALA A 349 9.84 4.30 -0.66
N LEU A 350 9.68 5.54 -0.21
CA LEU A 350 8.52 6.39 -0.49
C LEU A 350 9.03 7.68 -1.11
N HIS A 351 8.57 8.01 -2.32
CA HIS A 351 9.02 9.19 -3.04
C HIS A 351 8.47 10.48 -2.40
N ARG A 352 9.28 11.56 -2.35
CA ARG A 352 8.90 12.86 -1.73
C ARG A 352 7.57 13.41 -2.24
N GLY A 353 7.33 13.29 -3.55
CA GLY A 353 6.11 13.80 -4.20
C GLY A 353 4.82 13.16 -3.69
N THR A 354 4.91 11.95 -3.12
CA THR A 354 3.79 11.25 -2.49
C THR A 354 3.32 11.93 -1.22
N VAL A 355 4.23 12.61 -0.52
CA VAL A 355 3.98 13.33 0.74
C VAL A 355 3.75 14.81 0.48
N ASP A 356 4.52 15.42 -0.43
CA ASP A 356 4.38 16.83 -0.79
C ASP A 356 3.00 17.15 -1.40
N SER A 357 2.32 16.16 -1.99
CA SER A 357 0.95 16.31 -2.50
C SER A 357 -0.12 16.41 -1.40
N LEU A 358 0.25 16.19 -0.13
CA LEU A 358 -0.65 16.05 1.02
C LEU A 358 -0.49 17.22 2.00
N PRO A 359 -1.30 18.29 1.89
CA PRO A 359 -1.05 19.55 2.59
C PRO A 359 -1.30 19.49 4.11
N ASN A 360 -2.12 18.55 4.59
CA ASN A 360 -2.49 18.42 6.01
C ASN A 360 -1.95 17.12 6.64
N LEU A 361 -1.02 16.44 5.98
CA LEU A 361 -0.46 15.19 6.51
C LEU A 361 0.31 15.45 7.79
N ARG A 362 -0.03 14.73 8.86
CA ARG A 362 0.59 14.87 10.18
C ARG A 362 1.46 13.68 10.51
N GLU A 363 0.99 12.48 10.20
CA GLU A 363 1.61 11.25 10.65
C GLU A 363 1.79 10.25 9.51
N VAL A 364 3.01 9.69 9.42
CA VAL A 364 3.36 8.62 8.49
C VAL A 364 3.98 7.46 9.26
N SER A 365 3.46 6.26 9.06
CA SER A 365 4.07 5.03 9.56
C SER A 365 4.75 4.29 8.40
N MET A 366 6.05 4.01 8.51
CA MET A 366 6.82 3.32 7.47
C MET A 366 7.79 2.26 8.02
N HIS A 367 7.78 2.02 9.33
CA HIS A 367 8.66 1.04 9.95
C HIS A 367 8.39 -0.39 9.42
N SER A 368 9.32 -1.30 9.69
CA SER A 368 9.20 -2.70 9.24
C SER A 368 9.06 -2.83 7.71
N ASN A 369 9.80 -2.02 6.95
CA ASN A 369 9.91 -2.10 5.50
C ASN A 369 11.38 -2.30 5.09
N PRO A 370 11.67 -2.95 3.96
CA PRO A 370 13.03 -3.15 3.46
C PRO A 370 13.60 -1.88 2.81
N ILE A 371 13.76 -0.81 3.59
CA ILE A 371 14.10 0.52 3.07
C ILE A 371 15.50 0.55 2.46
N ARG A 372 15.59 1.11 1.26
CA ARG A 372 16.83 1.45 0.58
C ARG A 372 17.16 2.92 0.80
N CYS A 373 18.28 3.17 1.46
CA CYS A 373 18.76 4.49 1.88
C CYS A 373 19.57 5.18 0.79
N ASP A 374 18.87 5.60 -0.25
CA ASP A 374 19.42 6.28 -1.42
C ASP A 374 18.70 7.59 -1.73
N CYS A 375 18.79 8.03 -2.99
CA CYS A 375 18.22 9.27 -3.47
C CYS A 375 16.70 9.40 -3.25
N VAL A 376 15.94 8.30 -3.27
CA VAL A 376 14.47 8.36 -3.21
C VAL A 376 13.98 8.62 -1.80
N ILE A 377 14.67 8.09 -0.77
CA ILE A 377 14.30 8.29 0.64
C ILE A 377 15.06 9.46 1.29
N ARG A 378 16.01 10.08 0.58
CA ARG A 378 16.86 11.18 1.06
C ARG A 378 16.09 12.34 1.67
N TRP A 379 14.89 12.64 1.17
CA TRP A 379 14.04 13.72 1.67
C TRP A 379 13.66 13.57 3.15
N ILE A 380 13.59 12.33 3.67
CA ILE A 380 13.22 12.06 5.07
C ILE A 380 14.16 12.79 6.03
N ASN A 381 15.43 13.01 5.68
CA ASN A 381 16.42 13.65 6.56
C ASN A 381 16.68 15.12 6.22
N MET A 382 15.88 15.71 5.35
CA MET A 382 15.95 17.14 5.06
C MET A 382 15.19 17.94 6.12
N ASN A 383 15.66 19.17 6.42
CA ASN A 383 15.12 20.05 7.46
C ASN A 383 13.67 20.54 7.23
N GLN A 384 12.92 19.99 6.27
CA GLN A 384 11.64 20.51 5.78
C GLN A 384 10.45 19.58 5.96
N THR A 385 10.60 18.39 6.57
CA THR A 385 9.45 17.49 6.73
C THR A 385 8.61 17.91 7.95
N GLY A 386 7.47 18.57 7.72
CA GLY A 386 6.48 18.88 8.77
C GLY A 386 5.71 17.66 9.30
N VAL A 387 6.08 16.45 8.87
CA VAL A 387 5.40 15.18 9.14
C VAL A 387 6.12 14.41 10.24
N ARG A 388 5.35 13.85 11.18
CA ARG A 388 5.82 12.96 12.24
C ARG A 388 5.89 11.51 11.74
N PHE A 389 7.05 10.87 11.89
CA PHE A 389 7.20 9.44 11.64
C PHE A 389 6.84 8.64 12.89
N MET A 390 5.95 7.66 12.74
CA MET A 390 5.61 6.71 13.80
C MET A 390 6.71 5.65 13.93
N GLU A 391 7.07 5.31 15.17
CA GLU A 391 8.17 4.38 15.50
C GLU A 391 9.46 4.62 14.68
N PRO A 392 10.05 5.82 14.73
CA PRO A 392 11.19 6.17 13.87
C PRO A 392 12.43 5.31 14.15
N ASN A 393 12.55 4.73 15.35
CA ASN A 393 13.63 3.82 15.72
C ASN A 393 13.48 2.44 15.06
N SER A 394 12.29 2.08 14.59
CA SER A 394 12.02 0.82 13.88
C SER A 394 12.18 0.96 12.35
N LEU A 395 12.58 2.14 11.87
CA LEU A 395 12.81 2.43 10.45
C LEU A 395 14.31 2.27 10.13
N LEU A 396 14.68 1.14 9.53
CA LEU A 396 16.07 0.74 9.28
C LEU A 396 16.37 0.64 7.78
N CYS A 397 17.60 0.98 7.41
CA CYS A 397 18.13 0.74 6.07
C CYS A 397 18.48 -0.75 5.90
N VAL A 398 18.06 -1.35 4.78
CA VAL A 398 18.48 -2.69 4.33
C VAL A 398 19.53 -2.57 3.22
N GLU A 399 19.42 -1.55 2.38
CA GLU A 399 20.38 -1.22 1.33
C GLU A 399 20.73 0.27 1.39
N PRO A 400 21.85 0.69 0.77
CA PRO A 400 22.96 -0.14 0.31
C PRO A 400 23.78 -0.72 1.49
N PRO A 401 24.73 -1.65 1.26
CA PRO A 401 25.46 -2.35 2.33
C PRO A 401 26.17 -1.44 3.35
N GLU A 402 26.54 -0.22 2.95
CA GLU A 402 27.19 0.77 3.80
C GLU A 402 26.29 1.24 4.95
N TYR A 403 24.97 1.24 4.76
CA TYR A 403 23.98 1.69 5.74
C TYR A 403 23.15 0.54 6.32
N GLN A 404 23.42 -0.71 5.94
CA GLN A 404 22.61 -1.84 6.38
C GLN A 404 22.52 -1.92 7.91
N GLY A 405 21.29 -1.98 8.42
CA GLY A 405 20.98 -2.00 9.86
C GLY A 405 21.02 -0.64 10.56
N GLN A 406 21.40 0.44 9.89
CA GLN A 406 21.36 1.78 10.46
C GLN A 406 19.93 2.35 10.44
N HIS A 407 19.61 3.20 11.41
CA HIS A 407 18.34 3.92 11.41
C HIS A 407 18.30 4.95 10.28
N VAL A 408 17.23 4.95 9.48
CA VAL A 408 17.09 5.87 8.33
C VAL A 408 17.29 7.31 8.77
N ARG A 409 16.75 7.70 9.93
CA ARG A 409 16.86 9.07 10.49
C ARG A 409 18.26 9.48 10.96
N GLN A 410 19.20 8.53 11.09
CA GLN A 410 20.58 8.81 11.52
C GLN A 410 21.54 8.99 10.35
N VAL A 411 21.21 8.47 9.15
CA VAL A 411 22.03 8.65 7.95
C VAL A 411 21.92 10.09 7.47
N HIS A 412 23.01 10.83 7.45
CA HIS A 412 22.96 12.25 7.09
C HIS A 412 22.56 12.41 5.62
N PHE A 413 21.63 13.32 5.29
CA PHE A 413 21.07 13.43 3.93
C PHE A 413 22.14 13.64 2.84
N ARG A 414 23.28 14.26 3.17
CA ARG A 414 24.42 14.47 2.26
C ARG A 414 25.20 13.20 1.93
N GLU A 415 25.07 12.16 2.76
CA GLU A 415 25.72 10.87 2.55
C GLU A 415 24.92 10.02 1.54
N MET A 416 23.59 10.19 1.52
CA MET A 416 22.74 9.63 0.46
C MET A 416 22.97 10.37 -0.86
N THR A 417 22.86 9.70 -2.00
CA THR A 417 23.05 10.34 -3.31
C THR A 417 21.87 11.25 -3.69
N GLU A 418 22.11 12.26 -4.54
CA GLU A 418 21.02 13.15 -5.03
C GLU A 418 20.26 12.55 -6.21
N ILE A 419 20.96 11.77 -7.04
CA ILE A 419 20.41 11.00 -8.14
C ILE A 419 20.81 9.54 -7.95
N CYS A 420 20.00 8.61 -8.43
CA CYS A 420 20.30 7.19 -8.33
C CYS A 420 19.73 6.38 -9.50
N LEU A 421 20.27 5.17 -9.65
CA LEU A 421 19.81 4.22 -10.66
C LEU A 421 18.34 3.87 -10.42
N PRO A 422 17.56 3.63 -11.48
CA PRO A 422 16.22 3.09 -11.35
C PRO A 422 16.26 1.74 -10.62
N LEU A 423 15.20 1.44 -9.91
CA LEU A 423 14.98 0.14 -9.28
C LEU A 423 13.57 -0.34 -9.63
N ILE A 424 13.48 -1.42 -10.39
CA ILE A 424 12.22 -2.11 -10.65
C ILE A 424 11.80 -2.82 -9.37
N SER A 425 10.62 -2.47 -8.88
CA SER A 425 10.05 -3.01 -7.66
C SER A 425 9.99 -4.54 -7.72
N PRO A 426 10.61 -5.28 -6.77
CA PRO A 426 10.70 -6.74 -6.84
C PRO A 426 9.34 -7.43 -6.92
N GLY A 427 8.29 -6.87 -6.32
CA GLY A 427 6.93 -7.41 -6.39
C GLY A 427 6.17 -7.10 -7.69
N SER A 428 6.65 -6.18 -8.53
CA SER A 428 5.90 -5.70 -9.70
C SER A 428 5.65 -6.76 -10.78
N LEU A 429 6.64 -7.64 -11.00
CA LEU A 429 6.63 -8.64 -12.06
C LEU A 429 6.88 -10.05 -11.52
N PRO A 430 6.01 -11.04 -11.82
CA PRO A 430 6.30 -12.44 -11.56
C PRO A 430 7.32 -12.99 -12.57
N ASP A 431 7.98 -14.10 -12.23
CA ASP A 431 8.95 -14.75 -13.13
C ASP A 431 8.28 -15.40 -14.35
N ARG A 432 7.02 -15.83 -14.20
CA ARG A 432 6.24 -16.53 -15.22
C ARG A 432 4.76 -16.18 -15.16
N VAL A 433 4.17 -15.93 -16.32
CA VAL A 433 2.72 -15.79 -16.54
C VAL A 433 2.27 -16.87 -17.50
N THR A 434 1.24 -17.63 -17.13
CA THR A 434 0.64 -18.66 -17.99
C THR A 434 -0.78 -18.25 -18.35
N VAL A 435 -1.10 -18.28 -19.65
CA VAL A 435 -2.35 -17.75 -20.18
C VAL A 435 -2.89 -18.66 -21.29
N GLY A 436 -4.20 -18.71 -21.45
CA GLY A 436 -4.87 -19.37 -22.57
C GLY A 436 -4.88 -18.50 -23.82
N ARG A 437 -4.88 -19.11 -25.00
CA ARG A 437 -5.01 -18.38 -26.27
C ARG A 437 -6.29 -17.54 -26.31
N GLY A 438 -6.18 -16.33 -26.87
CA GLY A 438 -7.29 -15.38 -27.03
C GLY A 438 -7.55 -14.52 -25.79
N ASN A 439 -6.86 -14.76 -24.68
CA ASN A 439 -7.01 -13.93 -23.48
C ASN A 439 -6.13 -12.68 -23.54
N LEU A 440 -6.51 -11.68 -22.75
CA LEU A 440 -5.68 -10.51 -22.43
C LEU A 440 -4.55 -10.92 -21.48
N VAL A 441 -3.32 -10.49 -21.80
CA VAL A 441 -2.18 -10.52 -20.86
C VAL A 441 -1.86 -9.11 -20.44
N THR A 442 -1.67 -8.91 -19.14
CA THR A 442 -1.27 -7.63 -18.57
C THR A 442 0.01 -7.83 -17.78
N LEU A 443 1.08 -7.13 -18.18
CA LEU A 443 2.39 -7.17 -17.53
C LEU A 443 2.67 -5.81 -16.89
N HIS A 444 2.76 -5.76 -15.57
CA HIS A 444 2.92 -4.50 -14.85
C HIS A 444 4.38 -4.28 -14.44
N CYS A 445 5.06 -3.29 -15.01
CA CYS A 445 6.39 -2.91 -14.54
C CYS A 445 6.34 -1.61 -13.76
N ARG A 446 6.87 -1.60 -12.53
CA ARG A 446 6.90 -0.44 -11.65
C ARG A 446 8.31 -0.20 -11.17
N ALA A 447 8.82 1.01 -11.36
CA ALA A 447 10.16 1.38 -10.97
C ALA A 447 10.19 2.77 -10.33
N PHE A 448 11.15 2.99 -9.44
CA PHE A 448 11.43 4.30 -8.86
C PHE A 448 12.91 4.65 -9.06
N GLY A 449 13.22 5.94 -9.03
CA GLY A 449 14.57 6.49 -9.16
C GLY A 449 14.50 8.01 -9.20
N GLU A 450 15.64 8.68 -9.01
CA GLU A 450 15.76 10.13 -9.22
C GLU A 450 16.89 10.38 -10.23
N PRO A 451 16.61 11.00 -11.39
CA PRO A 451 15.28 11.40 -11.88
C PRO A 451 14.34 10.20 -12.14
N GLU A 452 13.04 10.48 -12.17
CA GLU A 452 11.99 9.47 -12.41
C GLU A 452 12.28 8.69 -13.70
N PRO A 453 12.28 7.34 -13.67
CA PRO A 453 12.67 6.54 -14.81
C PRO A 453 11.58 6.46 -15.88
N GLU A 454 12.00 6.51 -17.14
CA GLU A 454 11.16 6.11 -18.26
C GLU A 454 11.16 4.58 -18.35
N ILE A 455 9.97 4.01 -18.56
CA ILE A 455 9.77 2.57 -18.65
C ILE A 455 9.42 2.20 -20.08
N TYR A 456 10.05 1.17 -20.61
CA TYR A 456 9.65 0.55 -21.88
C TYR A 456 9.79 -0.97 -21.81
N TRP A 457 9.17 -1.64 -22.77
CA TRP A 457 9.22 -3.10 -22.88
C TRP A 457 9.99 -3.55 -24.09
N VAL A 458 10.71 -4.67 -23.95
CA VAL A 458 11.31 -5.39 -25.07
C VAL A 458 10.55 -6.70 -25.25
N THR A 459 9.99 -6.90 -26.45
CA THR A 459 9.26 -8.12 -26.84
C THR A 459 10.22 -9.29 -27.03
N PRO A 460 9.74 -10.55 -27.10
CA PRO A 460 10.58 -11.72 -27.38
C PRO A 460 11.33 -11.67 -28.72
N SER A 461 10.90 -10.86 -29.68
CA SER A 461 11.57 -10.60 -30.95
C SER A 461 12.71 -9.58 -30.84
N GLY A 462 12.85 -8.91 -29.69
CA GLY A 462 13.81 -7.84 -29.45
C GLY A 462 13.30 -6.46 -29.85
N ASP A 463 12.00 -6.30 -30.11
CA ASP A 463 11.42 -5.02 -30.50
C ASP A 463 11.14 -4.16 -29.26
N ARG A 464 11.52 -2.88 -29.34
CA ARG A 464 11.27 -1.90 -28.28
C ARG A 464 9.87 -1.31 -28.41
N VAL A 465 9.08 -1.44 -27.35
CA VAL A 465 7.72 -0.87 -27.24
C VAL A 465 7.76 0.31 -26.27
N LEU A 466 7.62 1.51 -26.84
CA LEU A 466 7.69 2.78 -26.10
C LEU A 466 6.38 3.10 -25.35
N PRO A 467 6.44 3.98 -24.33
CA PRO A 467 5.27 4.58 -23.69
C PRO A 467 4.21 5.08 -24.67
N ASN A 468 2.94 4.84 -24.34
CA ASN A 468 1.78 5.24 -25.15
C ASN A 468 1.69 4.60 -26.54
N SER A 469 2.47 3.56 -26.83
CA SER A 469 2.34 2.80 -28.07
C SER A 469 1.02 2.04 -28.09
N VAL A 470 0.19 2.29 -29.11
CA VAL A 470 -1.11 1.63 -29.33
C VAL A 470 -1.05 0.89 -30.66
N SER A 471 -1.50 -0.36 -30.66
CA SER A 471 -1.79 -1.12 -31.88
C SER A 471 -3.04 -1.97 -31.67
N ASP A 472 -3.54 -2.61 -32.74
CA ASP A 472 -4.64 -3.59 -32.62
C ASP A 472 -4.28 -4.78 -31.71
N LYS A 473 -2.98 -5.02 -31.50
CA LYS A 473 -2.47 -6.17 -30.76
C LYS A 473 -2.05 -5.86 -29.33
N HIS A 474 -1.67 -4.62 -29.04
CA HIS A 474 -1.12 -4.27 -27.73
C HIS A 474 -1.38 -2.81 -27.35
N TYR A 475 -1.34 -2.54 -26.05
CA TYR A 475 -1.28 -1.18 -25.52
C TYR A 475 -0.18 -1.08 -24.46
N MET A 476 0.73 -0.12 -24.64
CA MET A 476 1.77 0.20 -23.69
C MET A 476 1.35 1.47 -22.93
N HIS A 477 0.97 1.29 -21.67
CA HIS A 477 0.57 2.39 -20.80
C HIS A 477 1.79 3.19 -20.32
N PRO A 478 1.71 4.53 -20.24
CA PRO A 478 2.84 5.38 -19.92
C PRO A 478 3.49 5.05 -18.56
N GLU A 479 2.72 4.49 -17.63
CA GLU A 479 3.19 4.10 -16.31
C GLU A 479 3.91 2.73 -16.25
N GLY A 480 4.09 2.04 -17.39
CA GLY A 480 4.86 0.79 -17.51
C GLY A 480 4.04 -0.50 -17.59
N THR A 481 2.70 -0.42 -17.67
CA THR A 481 1.84 -1.58 -17.92
C THR A 481 1.81 -1.93 -19.41
N PHE A 482 2.08 -3.18 -19.76
CA PHE A 482 1.98 -3.67 -21.12
C PHE A 482 0.85 -4.68 -21.27
N GLU A 483 -0.15 -4.31 -22.07
CA GLU A 483 -1.33 -5.12 -22.38
C GLU A 483 -1.20 -5.74 -23.76
N ILE A 484 -1.42 -7.04 -23.85
CA ILE A 484 -1.37 -7.81 -25.10
C ILE A 484 -2.73 -8.47 -25.29
N TYR A 485 -3.43 -8.07 -26.35
CA TYR A 485 -4.76 -8.55 -26.70
C TYR A 485 -4.71 -9.84 -27.53
N ASP A 486 -5.74 -10.67 -27.40
CA ASP A 486 -5.94 -11.91 -28.16
C ASP A 486 -4.68 -12.77 -28.28
N ILE A 487 -4.01 -13.07 -27.16
CA ILE A 487 -2.68 -13.65 -27.19
C ILE A 487 -2.64 -15.01 -27.92
N THR A 488 -1.59 -15.24 -28.71
CA THR A 488 -1.36 -16.48 -29.47
C THR A 488 0.03 -17.03 -29.17
N LYS A 489 0.32 -18.24 -29.68
CA LYS A 489 1.63 -18.88 -29.54
C LYS A 489 2.79 -18.06 -30.13
N ARG A 490 2.53 -17.09 -31.02
CA ARG A 490 3.55 -16.21 -31.60
C ARG A 490 4.07 -15.18 -30.61
N GLU A 491 3.22 -14.78 -29.65
CA GLU A 491 3.57 -13.84 -28.59
C GLU A 491 4.15 -14.54 -27.35
N ALA A 492 4.21 -15.88 -27.33
CA ALA A 492 4.87 -16.60 -26.25
C ALA A 492 6.37 -16.31 -26.27
N GLY A 493 6.97 -16.07 -25.09
CA GLY A 493 8.39 -15.79 -24.98
C GLY A 493 8.76 -14.95 -23.76
N LEU A 494 10.00 -14.49 -23.75
CA LEU A 494 10.54 -13.68 -22.66
C LEU A 494 10.37 -12.20 -22.97
N TYR A 495 9.60 -11.50 -22.14
CA TYR A 495 9.45 -10.06 -22.18
C TYR A 495 10.36 -9.44 -21.14
N THR A 496 11.02 -8.32 -21.48
CA THR A 496 11.92 -7.62 -20.56
C THR A 496 11.44 -6.20 -20.37
N CYS A 497 11.10 -5.83 -19.13
CA CYS A 497 10.91 -4.45 -18.75
C CYS A 497 12.27 -3.79 -18.54
N VAL A 498 12.42 -2.59 -19.08
CA VAL A 498 13.57 -1.72 -18.84
C VAL A 498 13.08 -0.41 -18.24
N ALA A 499 13.61 -0.09 -17.06
CA ALA A 499 13.43 1.22 -16.43
C ALA A 499 14.76 1.96 -16.52
N HIS A 500 14.79 3.11 -17.18
CA HIS A 500 16.03 3.88 -17.38
C HIS A 500 15.87 5.34 -17.01
N ASN A 501 16.96 5.94 -16.52
CA ASN A 501 17.12 7.37 -16.36
C ASN A 501 18.54 7.78 -16.79
N LEU A 502 18.89 9.04 -16.57
CA LEU A 502 20.20 9.59 -16.93
C LEU A 502 21.39 9.05 -16.11
N VAL A 503 21.14 8.27 -15.05
CA VAL A 503 22.18 7.56 -14.28
C VAL A 503 22.44 6.17 -14.85
N GLY A 504 21.41 5.49 -15.37
CA GLY A 504 21.51 4.15 -15.95
C GLY A 504 20.15 3.45 -16.02
N ALA A 505 20.16 2.12 -16.03
CA ALA A 505 18.94 1.33 -16.21
C ALA A 505 18.91 0.07 -15.32
N ASP A 506 17.71 -0.34 -14.96
CA ASP A 506 17.40 -1.62 -14.32
C ASP A 506 16.46 -2.43 -15.22
N LEU A 507 16.58 -3.76 -15.16
CA LEU A 507 15.90 -4.68 -16.07
C LEU A 507 15.28 -5.85 -15.32
N LYS A 508 14.04 -6.18 -15.67
CA LYS A 508 13.37 -7.37 -15.14
C LYS A 508 12.57 -8.07 -16.22
N SER A 509 12.74 -9.39 -16.31
CA SER A 509 12.11 -10.19 -17.35
C SER A 509 11.02 -11.10 -16.79
N VAL A 510 9.99 -11.34 -17.60
CA VAL A 510 8.87 -12.26 -17.31
C VAL A 510 8.66 -13.20 -18.48
N LEU A 511 8.52 -14.49 -18.17
CA LEU A 511 8.22 -15.51 -19.17
C LEU A 511 6.71 -15.62 -19.39
N VAL A 512 6.24 -15.33 -20.60
CA VAL A 512 4.84 -15.52 -21.00
C VAL A 512 4.67 -16.86 -21.73
N VAL A 513 3.84 -17.73 -21.17
CA VAL A 513 3.54 -19.07 -21.69
C VAL A 513 2.10 -19.14 -22.15
N VAL A 514 1.87 -19.53 -23.41
CA VAL A 514 0.53 -19.56 -24.02
C VAL A 514 0.12 -21.01 -24.32
N ASP A 515 -0.98 -21.52 -23.76
CA ASP A 515 -1.45 -22.91 -23.96
C ASP A 515 -0.37 -23.99 -23.67
N ARG A 516 0.47 -23.76 -22.65
CA ARG A 516 1.68 -24.58 -22.35
C ARG A 516 2.71 -24.64 -23.48
N TYR A 517 2.53 -23.86 -24.55
CA TYR A 517 3.55 -23.68 -25.57
C TYR A 517 4.61 -22.72 -25.04
N PHE A 518 5.83 -23.21 -25.05
CA PHE A 518 7.03 -22.42 -24.84
C PHE A 518 7.87 -22.51 -26.13
N PRO A 519 8.32 -21.37 -26.69
CA PRO A 519 9.26 -21.38 -27.80
C PRO A 519 10.51 -22.12 -27.33
N HIS A 520 10.81 -23.28 -27.92
CA HIS A 520 12.08 -23.94 -27.68
C HIS A 520 13.18 -23.04 -28.27
N PRO A 521 14.24 -22.69 -27.52
CA PRO A 521 15.34 -21.94 -28.09
C PRO A 521 15.96 -22.76 -29.24
N SER A 522 15.79 -22.30 -30.48
CA SER A 522 16.56 -22.79 -31.61
C SER A 522 18.05 -22.59 -31.33
N VAL A 523 18.85 -23.66 -31.47
CA VAL A 523 20.30 -23.61 -31.26
C VAL A 523 20.93 -22.86 -32.44
N ASN A 524 20.80 -21.53 -32.47
CA ASN A 524 21.55 -20.68 -33.36
C ASN A 524 22.69 -20.06 -32.53
N ALA A 525 23.92 -20.25 -33.00
CA ALA A 525 25.11 -19.72 -32.36
C ALA A 525 25.04 -18.18 -32.37
N LEU A 526 25.30 -17.56 -31.22
CA LEU A 526 25.51 -16.13 -31.12
C LEU A 526 26.72 -15.79 -32.01
N HIS A 527 26.57 -14.85 -32.94
CA HIS A 527 27.68 -14.38 -33.77
C HIS A 527 27.88 -12.88 -33.59
N ILE A 528 29.09 -12.49 -33.21
CA ILE A 528 29.51 -11.09 -33.11
C ILE A 528 30.18 -10.64 -34.41
N TYR A 529 29.79 -9.47 -34.89
CA TYR A 529 30.26 -8.81 -36.09
C TYR A 529 30.94 -7.49 -35.72
N VAL A 530 32.08 -7.18 -36.33
CA VAL A 530 32.79 -5.90 -36.13
C VAL A 530 32.26 -4.90 -37.15
N ARG A 531 31.64 -3.81 -36.69
CA ARG A 531 31.05 -2.78 -37.56
C ARG A 531 32.04 -1.69 -37.92
N SER A 532 32.79 -1.19 -36.95
CA SER A 532 33.78 -0.14 -37.18
C SER A 532 34.96 -0.23 -36.21
N VAL A 533 36.13 0.19 -36.68
CA VAL A 533 37.37 0.24 -35.90
C VAL A 533 38.02 1.61 -36.08
N GLN A 534 38.19 2.34 -34.98
CA GLN A 534 38.82 3.65 -34.90
C GLN A 534 40.10 3.57 -34.02
N PRO A 535 40.88 4.66 -33.88
CA PRO A 535 42.06 4.65 -33.01
C PRO A 535 41.74 4.43 -31.53
N ASN A 536 40.59 4.90 -31.06
CA ASN A 536 40.19 4.88 -29.65
C ASN A 536 38.80 4.26 -29.40
N SER A 537 38.19 3.66 -30.42
CA SER A 537 36.89 3.00 -30.29
C SER A 537 36.72 1.83 -31.25
N ILE A 538 35.88 0.86 -30.85
CA ILE A 538 35.48 -0.31 -31.65
C ILE A 538 33.96 -0.43 -31.55
N SER A 539 33.25 -0.51 -32.67
CA SER A 539 31.84 -0.88 -32.70
C SER A 539 31.69 -2.36 -33.04
N VAL A 540 30.94 -3.09 -32.21
CA VAL A 540 30.56 -4.49 -32.45
C VAL A 540 29.04 -4.61 -32.47
N SER A 541 28.51 -5.49 -33.31
CA SER A 541 27.08 -5.83 -33.35
C SER A 541 26.88 -7.33 -33.31
N TRP A 542 25.76 -7.81 -32.81
CA TRP A 542 25.44 -9.23 -32.79
C TRP A 542 23.98 -9.45 -33.17
N GLU A 543 23.70 -10.59 -33.77
CA GLU A 543 22.33 -11.04 -34.02
C GLU A 543 21.98 -12.06 -32.95
N ASN A 544 21.06 -11.69 -32.05
CA ASN A 544 20.50 -12.62 -31.09
C ASN A 544 19.16 -13.13 -31.64
N THR A 545 19.03 -14.43 -31.84
CA THR A 545 17.79 -15.04 -32.32
C THR A 545 16.76 -15.24 -31.20
N HIS A 546 17.14 -15.00 -29.93
CA HIS A 546 16.29 -15.11 -28.75
C HIS A 546 16.18 -13.76 -28.06
N GLY A 547 15.33 -12.90 -28.62
CA GLY A 547 15.22 -11.47 -28.36
C GLY A 547 14.63 -11.09 -27.00
N GLY A 548 15.09 -11.66 -25.90
CA GLY A 548 14.74 -11.19 -24.55
C GLY A 548 15.89 -11.25 -23.53
N LEU A 549 17.07 -11.70 -23.94
CA LEU A 549 18.19 -11.96 -23.04
C LEU A 549 19.16 -10.77 -23.00
N VAL A 550 19.48 -10.31 -21.79
CA VAL A 550 20.48 -9.26 -21.56
C VAL A 550 21.85 -9.74 -22.01
N SER A 551 22.49 -8.97 -22.89
CA SER A 551 23.82 -9.29 -23.43
C SER A 551 24.89 -8.69 -22.52
N ASN A 552 25.84 -9.49 -22.04
CA ASN A 552 27.00 -9.03 -21.28
C ASN A 552 28.21 -8.98 -22.21
N ILE A 553 28.67 -7.77 -22.52
CA ILE A 553 29.85 -7.56 -23.35
C ILE A 553 31.06 -7.48 -22.44
N LYS A 554 32.06 -8.31 -22.68
CA LYS A 554 33.34 -8.32 -21.95
C LYS A 554 34.48 -8.08 -22.92
N TRP A 555 35.40 -7.17 -22.59
CA TRP A 555 36.59 -6.96 -23.41
C TRP A 555 37.84 -6.76 -22.56
N PHE A 556 38.96 -7.25 -23.08
CA PHE A 556 40.28 -7.16 -22.43
C PHE A 556 41.39 -7.07 -23.48
N THR A 557 42.54 -6.54 -23.07
CA THR A 557 43.74 -6.49 -23.92
C THR A 557 44.37 -7.87 -24.03
N VAL A 558 44.83 -8.23 -25.21
CA VAL A 558 45.47 -9.53 -25.45
C VAL A 558 46.94 -9.46 -25.02
N ALA A 559 47.19 -9.46 -23.72
CA ALA A 559 48.54 -9.51 -23.15
C ALA A 559 48.76 -10.85 -22.44
N ASN A 560 49.11 -11.87 -23.24
CA ASN A 560 49.50 -13.23 -22.82
C ASN A 560 48.37 -14.06 -22.16
N ALA A 561 48.00 -15.17 -22.81
CA ALA A 561 46.77 -15.95 -22.58
C ALA A 561 46.62 -16.63 -21.20
N LYS A 562 47.56 -16.43 -20.26
CA LYS A 562 47.56 -17.07 -18.94
C LYS A 562 47.07 -16.17 -17.80
N HIS A 563 47.06 -14.84 -17.97
CA HIS A 563 46.51 -13.89 -16.98
C HIS A 563 45.95 -12.64 -17.67
N PRO A 564 44.63 -12.59 -18.00
CA PRO A 564 44.03 -11.39 -18.58
C PRO A 564 44.09 -10.23 -17.57
N SER A 565 44.69 -9.11 -17.96
CA SER A 565 44.64 -7.85 -17.21
C SER A 565 43.25 -7.21 -17.38
N MET A 566 42.71 -6.67 -16.28
CA MET A 566 41.41 -5.97 -16.14
C MET A 566 40.40 -6.20 -17.28
N ALA A 567 39.50 -7.18 -17.11
CA ALA A 567 38.34 -7.33 -17.99
C ALA A 567 37.34 -6.18 -17.73
N HIS A 568 37.00 -5.44 -18.78
CA HIS A 568 35.92 -4.46 -18.76
C HIS A 568 34.62 -5.14 -19.18
N THR A 569 33.51 -4.80 -18.53
CA THR A 569 32.20 -5.42 -18.78
C THR A 569 31.09 -4.39 -18.90
N ALA A 570 30.17 -4.58 -19.84
CA ALA A 570 28.95 -3.79 -19.98
C ALA A 570 27.73 -4.69 -20.14
N ARG A 571 26.68 -4.45 -19.36
CA ARG A 571 25.37 -5.08 -19.57
C ARG A 571 24.59 -4.24 -20.58
N VAL A 572 24.10 -4.90 -21.61
CA VAL A 572 23.44 -4.29 -22.76
C VAL A 572 22.03 -4.86 -22.87
N PRO A 573 21.00 -3.99 -22.88
CA PRO A 573 19.61 -4.39 -23.10
C PRO A 573 19.44 -5.23 -24.37
N SER A 574 18.43 -6.09 -24.41
CA SER A 574 18.22 -7.07 -25.49
C SER A 574 17.85 -6.45 -26.85
N ASP A 575 17.36 -5.22 -26.86
CA ASP A 575 17.03 -4.41 -28.04
C ASP A 575 18.27 -3.75 -28.67
N VAL A 576 19.34 -3.57 -27.90
CA VAL A 576 20.60 -3.01 -28.39
C VAL A 576 21.40 -4.11 -29.10
N LYS A 577 21.47 -4.01 -30.43
CA LYS A 577 22.19 -4.97 -31.29
C LYS A 577 23.58 -4.51 -31.70
N GLU A 578 23.96 -3.28 -31.37
CA GLU A 578 25.28 -2.70 -31.63
C GLU A 578 25.76 -1.91 -30.41
N TYR A 579 27.03 -2.10 -30.03
CA TYR A 579 27.66 -1.40 -28.91
C TYR A 579 29.01 -0.82 -29.31
N ARG A 580 29.24 0.44 -28.93
CA ARG A 580 30.49 1.16 -29.20
C ARG A 580 31.38 1.16 -27.95
N LEU A 581 32.45 0.38 -28.00
CA LEU A 581 33.53 0.37 -27.02
C LEU A 581 34.34 1.65 -27.19
N THR A 582 34.45 2.48 -26.16
CA THR A 582 35.19 3.75 -26.17
C THR A 582 36.38 3.70 -25.22
N HIS A 583 37.24 4.73 -25.24
CA HIS A 583 38.42 4.85 -24.38
C HIS A 583 39.45 3.72 -24.55
N LEU A 584 39.59 3.19 -25.77
CA LEU A 584 40.58 2.17 -26.11
C LEU A 584 41.92 2.81 -26.50
N ASN A 585 43.00 2.07 -26.31
CA ASN A 585 44.34 2.51 -26.72
C ASN A 585 44.54 2.28 -28.23
N PRO A 586 45.17 3.20 -28.97
CA PRO A 586 45.55 3.01 -30.38
C PRO A 586 46.52 1.84 -30.58
N SER A 587 46.49 1.24 -31.77
CA SER A 587 47.36 0.11 -32.16
C SER A 587 47.37 -1.06 -31.15
N THR A 588 46.29 -1.27 -30.41
CA THR A 588 46.20 -2.25 -29.33
C THR A 588 45.20 -3.34 -29.69
N GLN A 589 45.57 -4.61 -29.48
CA GLN A 589 44.70 -5.75 -29.74
C GLN A 589 43.79 -6.03 -28.54
N TYR A 590 42.49 -6.10 -28.81
CA TYR A 590 41.45 -6.42 -27.84
C TYR A 590 40.74 -7.71 -28.24
N GLN A 591 40.39 -8.52 -27.25
CA GLN A 591 39.42 -9.60 -27.40
C GLN A 591 38.09 -9.11 -26.85
N VAL A 592 37.08 -9.02 -27.70
CA VAL A 592 35.71 -8.59 -27.36
C VAL A 592 34.81 -9.80 -27.40
N CYS A 593 34.11 -10.07 -26.31
CA CYS A 593 33.19 -11.19 -26.17
C CYS A 593 31.79 -10.68 -25.86
N VAL A 594 30.78 -11.26 -26.49
CA VAL A 594 29.37 -11.07 -26.12
C VAL A 594 28.91 -12.37 -25.49
N GLU A 595 28.28 -12.26 -24.32
CA GLU A 595 27.74 -13.37 -23.57
C GLU A 595 26.25 -13.15 -23.33
N VAL A 596 25.43 -14.12 -23.72
CA VAL A 596 23.98 -14.07 -23.57
C VAL A 596 23.56 -15.21 -22.64
N MET A 597 22.92 -14.86 -21.51
CA MET A 597 22.45 -15.85 -20.54
C MET A 597 21.09 -16.39 -20.94
N SER A 598 20.95 -17.70 -21.15
CA SER A 598 19.64 -18.34 -21.39
C SER A 598 19.17 -19.10 -20.15
N MET A 599 17.89 -18.95 -19.77
CA MET A 599 17.30 -19.64 -18.61
C MET A 599 17.26 -21.17 -18.74
N GLN A 600 17.49 -21.74 -19.93
CA GLN A 600 17.42 -23.21 -20.14
C GLN A 600 18.71 -23.87 -20.66
N LEU A 601 19.64 -23.14 -21.29
CA LEU A 601 20.81 -23.74 -21.97
C LEU A 601 22.18 -23.30 -21.43
N GLY A 602 22.24 -22.47 -20.39
CA GLY A 602 23.50 -21.91 -19.90
C GLY A 602 23.98 -20.71 -20.72
N HIS A 603 25.30 -20.50 -20.74
CA HIS A 603 25.95 -19.31 -21.30
C HIS A 603 26.27 -19.50 -22.79
N ASN A 604 25.67 -18.68 -23.68
CA ASN A 604 26.08 -18.62 -25.08
C ASN A 604 27.07 -17.46 -25.24
N ARG A 605 28.31 -17.75 -25.64
CA ARG A 605 29.40 -16.77 -25.71
C ARG A 605 30.09 -16.84 -27.06
N ASP A 606 30.27 -15.69 -27.69
CA ASP A 606 31.09 -15.54 -28.89
C ASP A 606 32.11 -14.40 -28.69
N CYS A 607 33.28 -14.53 -29.31
CA CYS A 607 34.41 -13.62 -29.12
C CYS A 607 35.12 -13.29 -30.44
N VAL A 608 35.44 -12.02 -30.65
CA VAL A 608 36.24 -11.53 -31.77
C VAL A 608 37.50 -10.83 -31.28
N ASN A 609 38.59 -11.03 -32.00
CA ASN A 609 39.83 -10.30 -31.78
C ASN A 609 39.89 -9.12 -32.75
N VAL A 610 40.08 -7.90 -32.23
CA VAL A 610 40.07 -6.66 -33.01
C VAL A 610 41.23 -5.77 -32.56
N THR A 611 41.98 -5.24 -33.52
CA THR A 611 43.09 -4.31 -33.26
C THR A 611 42.65 -2.90 -33.62
N THR A 612 42.72 -1.96 -32.67
CA THR A 612 42.43 -0.54 -32.91
C THR A 612 43.38 0.04 -33.96
N LYS A 613 42.91 1.05 -34.70
CA LYS A 613 43.76 1.71 -35.70
C LYS A 613 44.90 2.47 -35.02
N GLY A 614 46.01 2.66 -35.73
CA GLY A 614 47.03 3.62 -35.29
C GLY A 614 46.50 5.04 -35.32
N LEU A 615 47.04 5.90 -34.46
CA LEU A 615 46.91 7.34 -34.64
C LEU A 615 47.48 7.67 -36.03
N ALA A 616 46.65 8.20 -36.92
CA ALA A 616 47.13 8.66 -38.22
C ALA A 616 48.20 9.73 -37.95
N HIS A 617 49.45 9.42 -38.31
CA HIS A 617 50.45 10.48 -38.42
C HIS A 617 49.96 11.46 -39.48
N PRO A 618 49.94 12.77 -39.20
CA PRO A 618 49.65 13.73 -40.24
C PRO A 618 50.75 13.57 -41.29
N VAL A 619 50.36 13.19 -42.50
CA VAL A 619 51.20 13.35 -43.68
C VAL A 619 51.46 14.85 -43.77
N GLU A 620 52.65 15.28 -43.40
CA GLU A 620 53.16 16.62 -43.70
C GLU A 620 53.14 16.75 -45.23
N SER A 621 52.06 17.30 -45.78
CA SER A 621 52.13 17.93 -47.09
C SER A 621 53.09 19.08 -46.90
N ARG A 622 54.31 18.95 -47.45
CA ARG A 622 55.32 20.00 -47.47
C ARG A 622 54.81 21.13 -48.36
N ALA A 623 53.90 21.94 -47.82
CA ALA A 623 53.52 23.21 -48.39
C ALA A 623 54.76 24.10 -48.27
N THR A 624 55.40 24.38 -49.39
CA THR A 624 56.45 25.38 -49.50
C THR A 624 55.83 26.74 -49.19
N TRP A 625 55.89 27.15 -47.92
CA TRP A 625 55.49 28.49 -47.52
C TRP A 625 56.49 29.49 -48.12
N ASN A 626 55.99 30.39 -48.97
CA ASN A 626 56.78 31.47 -49.55
C ASN A 626 57.39 32.31 -48.41
N THR A 627 58.72 32.46 -48.43
CA THR A 627 59.52 33.23 -47.46
C THR A 627 59.03 34.67 -47.27
N VAL A 628 58.34 35.24 -48.26
CA VAL A 628 57.70 36.56 -48.21
C VAL A 628 56.54 36.61 -47.20
N VAL A 629 55.77 35.53 -47.06
CA VAL A 629 54.60 35.48 -46.14
C VAL A 629 55.07 35.39 -44.70
N MET A 630 56.12 34.61 -44.43
CA MET A 630 56.71 34.51 -43.08
C MET A 630 57.36 35.83 -42.65
N ALA A 631 58.01 36.55 -43.58
CA ALA A 631 58.55 37.88 -43.30
C ALA A 631 57.44 38.90 -43.02
N ALA A 632 56.35 38.89 -43.79
CA ALA A 632 55.21 39.78 -43.57
C ALA A 632 54.50 39.51 -42.23
N CYS A 633 54.31 38.25 -41.85
CA CYS A 633 53.75 37.88 -40.55
C CYS A 633 54.67 38.28 -39.39
N ALA A 634 55.98 38.09 -39.52
CA ALA A 634 56.94 38.51 -38.49
C ALA A 634 56.96 40.03 -38.29
N VAL A 635 56.90 40.81 -39.37
CA VAL A 635 56.78 42.28 -39.30
C VAL A 635 55.46 42.68 -38.64
N LEU A 636 54.34 42.02 -38.97
CA LEU A 636 53.04 42.29 -38.36
C LEU A 636 53.07 42.02 -36.85
N PHE A 637 53.68 40.91 -36.41
CA PHE A 637 53.82 40.60 -34.98
C PHE A 637 54.70 41.61 -34.24
N ILE A 638 55.77 42.10 -34.86
CA ILE A 638 56.62 43.14 -34.27
C ILE A 638 55.85 44.46 -34.14
N VAL A 639 55.06 44.83 -35.14
CA VAL A 639 54.24 46.06 -35.11
C VAL A 639 53.16 45.97 -34.03
N VAL A 640 52.50 44.81 -33.89
CA VAL A 640 51.48 44.59 -32.84
C VAL A 640 52.12 44.60 -31.45
N ALA A 641 53.28 43.97 -31.28
CA ALA A 641 54.01 44.00 -30.00
C ALA A 641 54.46 45.42 -29.63
N ALA A 642 54.96 46.20 -30.59
CA ALA A 642 55.34 47.59 -30.38
C ALA A 642 54.14 48.47 -30.04
N ALA A 643 52.99 48.27 -30.70
CA ALA A 643 51.75 48.97 -30.39
C ALA A 643 51.24 48.62 -28.98
N CYS A 644 51.27 47.35 -28.58
CA CYS A 644 50.90 46.92 -27.24
C CYS A 644 51.84 47.49 -26.16
N SER A 645 53.15 47.56 -26.41
CA SER A 645 54.10 48.22 -25.50
C SER A 645 53.87 49.74 -25.40
N LEU A 646 53.57 50.43 -26.50
CA LEU A 646 53.24 51.86 -26.48
C LEU A 646 51.95 52.13 -25.70
N ILE A 647 50.92 51.29 -25.88
CA ILE A 647 49.67 51.38 -25.11
C ILE A 647 49.92 51.11 -23.61
N TYR A 648 50.76 50.12 -23.28
CA TYR A 648 51.13 49.82 -21.90
C TYR A 648 51.87 50.99 -21.22
N THR A 649 52.83 51.61 -21.90
CA THR A 649 53.57 52.77 -21.37
C THR A 649 52.69 54.02 -21.23
N SER A 650 51.72 54.22 -22.13
CA SER A 650 50.72 55.30 -22.05
C SER A 650 49.76 55.11 -20.86
N LEU A 651 49.29 53.89 -20.61
CA LEU A 651 48.43 53.56 -19.47
C LEU A 651 49.17 53.69 -18.13
N GLN A 652 50.46 53.35 -18.10
CA GLN A 652 51.28 53.47 -16.88
C GLN A 652 51.60 54.94 -16.54
N SER A 653 51.73 55.82 -17.55
CA SER A 653 51.94 57.27 -17.32
C SER A 653 50.67 57.98 -16.82
N GLN A 654 49.48 57.57 -17.27
CA GLN A 654 48.20 58.08 -16.74
C GLN A 654 47.95 57.65 -15.28
N HIS A 655 48.38 56.44 -14.90
CA HIS A 655 48.24 55.95 -13.54
C HIS A 655 49.17 56.65 -12.53
N PHE A 656 50.31 57.19 -13.00
CA PHE A 656 51.26 57.95 -12.19
C PHE A 656 50.76 59.39 -11.94
N TYR A 657 50.13 60.03 -12.94
CA TYR A 657 49.54 61.37 -12.78
C TYR A 657 48.29 61.40 -11.90
N ARG A 658 47.51 60.32 -11.84
CA ARG A 658 46.30 60.23 -10.99
C ARG A 658 46.60 60.03 -9.50
N LYS A 659 47.84 59.68 -9.14
CA LYS A 659 48.28 59.41 -7.76
C LYS A 659 48.95 60.62 -7.06
N LEU A 660 49.07 61.75 -7.76
CA LEU A 660 49.74 62.98 -7.29
C LEU A 660 48.79 64.17 -6.98
N MET A 661 47.46 64.00 -7.07
CA MET A 661 46.47 65.09 -6.95
C MET A 661 45.31 64.83 -5.98
N VAL A 662 45.44 63.89 -5.03
CA VAL A 662 44.43 63.69 -3.97
C VAL A 662 45.12 63.42 -2.63
N ASP A 663 45.74 64.46 -2.08
CA ASP A 663 46.03 64.55 -0.64
C ASP A 663 45.96 66.02 -0.20
N GLN A 664 44.75 66.49 0.11
CA GLN A 664 44.50 67.64 0.99
C GLN A 664 43.01 67.67 1.40
N SER A 665 42.70 67.03 2.54
CA SER A 665 41.86 67.57 3.65
C SER A 665 41.28 66.44 4.55
N GLN A 666 41.89 66.34 5.73
CA GLN A 666 41.41 65.96 7.08
C GLN A 666 39.87 65.99 7.29
N SER A 667 39.19 65.28 8.20
CA SER A 667 39.44 64.62 9.51
C SER A 667 38.11 63.91 9.92
N LEU A 668 38.00 62.82 10.69
CA LEU A 668 38.10 62.69 12.16
C LEU A 668 37.90 61.20 12.58
N LEU A 669 38.87 60.64 13.34
CA LEU A 669 38.84 59.75 14.53
C LEU A 669 37.72 58.68 14.69
N SER A 670 37.93 57.34 14.66
CA SER A 670 38.66 56.38 15.58
C SER A 670 37.79 55.82 16.76
N PRO A 671 38.11 54.68 17.45
CA PRO A 671 38.76 53.43 17.01
C PRO A 671 38.28 52.07 17.63
N SER A 672 38.87 50.97 17.08
CA SER A 672 39.32 49.69 17.71
C SER A 672 38.32 48.50 17.83
N THR A 673 38.67 47.21 17.61
CA THR A 673 39.97 46.49 17.52
C THR A 673 39.85 45.12 16.77
N ARG A 674 40.79 44.88 15.82
CA ARG A 674 41.54 43.66 15.33
C ARG A 674 41.32 42.23 15.90
N PRO A 675 41.94 41.14 15.34
CA PRO A 675 42.19 40.74 13.92
C PRO A 675 42.18 39.19 13.64
N GLY A 676 42.45 38.77 12.38
CA GLY A 676 43.11 37.47 12.03
C GLY A 676 42.40 36.66 10.94
N SER A 677 42.61 36.93 9.64
CA SER A 677 43.63 36.39 8.73
C SER A 677 43.47 34.92 8.30
N ALA A 678 42.75 34.78 7.18
CA ALA A 678 42.94 33.92 6.01
C ALA A 678 43.85 32.68 6.06
N SER A 679 43.20 31.59 5.67
CA SER A 679 43.64 30.24 5.33
C SER A 679 44.60 30.15 4.13
N SER A 680 45.61 29.29 4.27
CA SER A 680 46.24 28.58 3.15
C SER A 680 45.55 27.22 2.96
N LEU A 681 45.16 26.93 1.73
CA LEU A 681 44.60 25.65 1.30
C LEU A 681 45.73 24.62 1.20
N THR A 682 45.65 23.58 2.02
CA THR A 682 46.33 22.30 1.81
C THR A 682 45.27 21.26 1.48
N GLU A 683 45.48 20.56 0.36
CA GLU A 683 44.68 19.45 -0.12
C GLU A 683 44.63 18.32 0.93
N LEU A 684 43.43 17.89 1.28
CA LEU A 684 43.20 16.55 1.85
C LEU A 684 42.45 15.72 0.80
N CYS A 685 43.12 14.68 0.31
CA CYS A 685 42.49 13.61 -0.45
C CYS A 685 41.48 12.86 0.43
N VAL A 686 40.21 12.88 0.05
CA VAL A 686 39.20 11.92 0.54
C VAL A 686 38.96 10.90 -0.58
N ALA A 687 39.18 9.63 -0.26
CA ALA A 687 39.01 8.50 -1.15
C ALA A 687 37.52 8.33 -1.52
N GLY A 688 37.14 8.85 -2.69
CA GLY A 688 35.85 8.55 -3.31
C GLY A 688 35.84 7.12 -3.86
N VAL A 689 34.90 6.30 -3.37
CA VAL A 689 34.58 5.00 -3.95
C VAL A 689 34.08 5.23 -5.39
N LYS A 690 34.87 4.76 -6.36
CA LYS A 690 34.58 4.89 -7.79
C LYS A 690 33.58 3.79 -8.18
N VAL A 691 32.28 4.07 -8.05
CA VAL A 691 31.24 3.23 -8.65
C VAL A 691 31.39 3.36 -10.17
N ARG A 692 31.91 2.32 -10.83
CA ARG A 692 31.90 2.22 -12.30
C ARG A 692 30.46 1.88 -12.73
N ALA A 693 29.61 2.89 -12.84
CA ALA A 693 28.39 2.77 -13.63
C ALA A 693 28.76 2.80 -15.11
N THR A 694 28.36 1.77 -15.87
CA THR A 694 28.40 1.82 -17.33
C THR A 694 27.29 2.75 -17.80
N VAL A 695 27.66 3.97 -18.20
CA VAL A 695 26.80 4.86 -18.99
C VAL A 695 26.50 4.14 -20.30
N ILE A 696 25.23 3.85 -20.55
CA ILE A 696 24.77 3.37 -21.86
C ILE A 696 24.53 4.63 -22.70
N ASP A 697 25.56 5.07 -23.44
CA ASP A 697 25.39 6.10 -24.46
C ASP A 697 24.56 5.49 -25.61
N LEU A 698 23.26 5.76 -25.61
CA LEU A 698 22.41 5.50 -26.79
C LEU A 698 22.71 6.58 -27.85
N PRO A 699 22.84 6.22 -29.13
CA PRO A 699 23.11 7.19 -30.18
C PRO A 699 21.97 8.22 -30.28
N GLU A 700 22.32 9.50 -30.14
CA GLU A 700 21.50 10.65 -30.54
C GLU A 700 21.22 10.57 -32.04
N ASN A 701 20.18 9.84 -32.46
CA ASN A 701 19.46 10.04 -33.73
C ASN A 701 18.31 9.03 -33.89
N SER A 702 17.16 9.36 -33.30
CA SER A 702 15.83 9.11 -33.87
C SER A 702 14.79 9.71 -32.91
N MET A 703 14.48 10.99 -33.14
CA MET A 703 13.31 11.69 -32.58
C MET A 703 12.01 11.02 -32.99
#